data_AF-A0A0Q9SAD7-F1
#
_entry.id   AF-A0A0Q9SAD7-F1
#
_cell.length_a   1.000
_cell.length_b   1.000
_cell.length_c   1.000
_cell.angle_alpha   90.00
_cell.angle_beta   90.00
_cell.angle_gamma   90.00
#
_symmetry.space_group_name_H-M   'P 1'
#
loop_
_entity.id
_entity.type
_entity.pdbx_description
1 polymer ?
#
loop_
_entity_poly.entity_id
_entity_poly.type
_entity_poly.pdbx_seq_one_letter_code
_entity_poly.pdbx_strand_id
1 'polypeptide(L)'
;MKAIRRFSVRTVLPAPIAALGDLASNLRWSWHPPTRDLFQRIDPQRWDKVRKDPVRLLSALSPQELSDLAGDAEFVSAVAAAKADLDTYLTEPRWFQAWADEVEGGAPKAIGYFSPEFGITEVLPQYSGGLGILAGDHLKTASDLGVPIVGVGLFYKTGYFKQSLNRDGWQQETYPVLDPDGLPLSLLREEDGTPCVITLDLPGGRELHAHVLKAQVGRVPLLLLDSDVPDNDEAARNITNRLYGGGGEQRLQQEMLLGIGGVRALRLWSRLTGAPTPDVYHTNEGHAGFLGVERIHELTKSAGLTFDEALEAVRAATVFTTHTPVPAGIDRFEADLITRHFGGDRAVEGVPVERLLALGAEDYPGGQAGMFNMAVMGLRLGQRANGVSQLHGVVSRGMFDGLWPGFDDDEVPISSVTNGVHAGTWVDRKVYEVAAKHLGTTDIERDNAWDRIGDVPREAIWSTKREMREQLVKEARRRTRSSWKKRGASPAELGWVDDILDPDVLTIGFARRVPTYKRLTLMLRDPDRLKRLLLDEKRPIQLVIAGKSHPADETGKQLIQQMVRFADDPEIRHRIVFLPNYDIAMAQYLYPGCDVWLNNPLRPFEACGTSGMKAALNGGLNLSILDGWWDEWFDGENGWAIPTADGVEDAERRDDIEAAALYDLIENSVAPRFYDVDAEGLPQNWISMITHTLATLGPKVLASRMVRDYTTQLYGPAARAGWALNGETFEGARDLAAYKAKVKAAWPTVRVDHVESSGVGDSPEIGETLHVNAYVSLGGLEPDEVDVQVVHGTARDSDELRDVVSESLQFVESYEGGRHHFAGDLALARTGSFGYTVRVLPKHAGLASTSELGLVANA
;
A
#
# COMPACT_ATOMS: atom_id res chain seq x y z
N MET A 1 -36.35 21.35 -9.72
CA MET A 1 -35.35 22.39 -10.04
C MET A 1 -33.96 21.84 -9.80
N LYS A 2 -32.99 22.10 -10.69
CA LYS A 2 -31.56 21.77 -10.49
C LYS A 2 -30.82 23.03 -10.06
N ALA A 3 -29.88 22.93 -9.13
CA ALA A 3 -29.06 24.08 -8.72
C ALA A 3 -28.15 24.52 -9.89
N ILE A 4 -28.12 25.82 -10.20
CA ILE A 4 -27.25 26.40 -11.23
C ILE A 4 -25.78 26.37 -10.76
N ARG A 5 -25.55 26.57 -9.45
CA ARG A 5 -24.24 26.47 -8.80
C ARG A 5 -24.45 25.95 -7.37
N ARG A 6 -23.57 25.06 -6.90
CA ARG A 6 -23.46 24.68 -5.49
C ARG A 6 -22.29 25.47 -4.89
N PHE A 7 -22.50 26.06 -3.72
CA PHE A 7 -21.48 26.70 -2.93
C PHE A 7 -21.84 26.49 -1.46
N SER A 8 -20.85 26.28 -0.60
CA SER A 8 -21.07 26.11 0.83
C SER A 8 -20.84 27.44 1.55
N VAL A 9 -21.85 27.91 2.29
CA VAL A 9 -21.71 29.10 3.15
C VAL A 9 -21.10 28.64 4.47
N ARG A 10 -19.83 29.02 4.73
CA ARG A 10 -19.18 28.72 6.01
C ARG A 10 -19.75 29.62 7.09
N THR A 11 -20.26 29.03 8.16
CA THR A 11 -20.73 29.77 9.34
C THR A 11 -19.53 30.38 10.07
N VAL A 12 -19.60 31.67 10.39
CA VAL A 12 -18.58 32.30 11.24
C VAL A 12 -18.77 31.75 12.66
N LEU A 13 -17.79 30.96 13.12
CA LEU A 13 -17.81 30.41 14.46
C LEU A 13 -17.56 31.53 15.48
N PRO A 14 -18.35 31.62 16.58
CA PRO A 14 -18.08 32.55 17.66
C PRO A 14 -16.67 32.37 18.24
N ALA A 15 -16.02 33.47 18.62
CA ALA A 15 -14.64 33.44 19.12
C ALA A 15 -14.36 32.39 20.22
N PRO A 16 -15.24 32.17 21.22
CA PRO A 16 -15.01 31.14 22.26
C PRO A 16 -14.90 29.70 21.73
N ILE A 17 -15.49 29.39 20.57
CA ILE A 17 -15.52 28.05 19.97
C ILE A 17 -14.91 28.02 18.56
N ALA A 18 -14.17 29.05 18.16
CA ALA A 18 -13.59 29.17 16.82
C ALA A 18 -12.65 27.99 16.47
N ALA A 19 -11.98 27.42 17.48
CA ALA A 19 -11.11 26.25 17.35
C ALA A 19 -11.82 24.99 16.82
N LEU A 20 -13.16 24.91 16.86
CA LEU A 20 -13.90 23.82 16.20
C LEU A 20 -13.62 23.77 14.69
N GLY A 21 -13.31 24.91 14.05
CA GLY A 21 -12.92 24.96 12.64
C GLY A 21 -11.60 24.24 12.37
N ASP A 22 -10.60 24.47 13.21
CA ASP A 22 -9.29 23.80 13.13
C ASP A 22 -9.43 22.30 13.38
N LEU A 23 -10.19 21.93 14.41
CA LEU A 23 -10.48 20.54 14.77
C LEU A 23 -11.26 19.80 13.68
N ALA A 24 -12.18 20.47 12.98
CA ALA A 24 -12.95 19.88 11.89
C ALA A 24 -12.13 19.73 10.59
N SER A 25 -11.21 20.67 10.33
CA SER A 25 -10.40 20.70 9.11
C SER A 25 -9.17 19.79 9.18
N ASN A 26 -8.63 19.49 10.36
CA ASN A 26 -7.55 18.52 10.53
C ASN A 26 -8.10 17.09 10.67
N LEU A 27 -7.84 16.24 9.68
CA LEU A 27 -8.38 14.88 9.58
C LEU A 27 -7.97 13.93 10.73
N ARG A 28 -7.08 14.34 11.65
CA ARG A 28 -6.78 13.60 12.89
C ARG A 28 -8.03 13.22 13.67
N TRP A 29 -9.09 14.03 13.62
CA TRP A 29 -10.37 13.68 14.23
C TRP A 29 -10.88 12.29 13.80
N SER A 30 -10.54 11.80 12.62
CA SER A 30 -11.06 10.52 12.12
C SER A 30 -10.47 9.29 12.83
N TRP A 31 -9.30 9.42 13.48
CA TRP A 31 -8.67 8.39 14.31
C TRP A 31 -8.38 8.85 15.76
N HIS A 32 -8.94 9.98 16.17
CA HIS A 32 -8.81 10.50 17.53
C HIS A 32 -10.16 10.53 18.26
N PRO A 33 -10.48 9.51 19.09
CA PRO A 33 -11.77 9.39 19.76
C PRO A 33 -12.21 10.62 20.57
N PRO A 34 -11.34 11.27 21.38
CA PRO A 34 -11.76 12.45 22.15
C PRO A 34 -12.28 13.60 21.29
N THR A 35 -11.70 13.83 20.10
CA THR A 35 -12.19 14.86 19.17
C THR A 35 -13.53 14.46 18.56
N ARG A 36 -13.75 13.17 18.27
CA ARG A 36 -15.05 12.67 17.76
C ARG A 36 -16.15 12.81 18.81
N ASP A 37 -15.83 12.50 20.06
CA ASP A 37 -16.77 12.61 21.18
C ASP A 37 -17.17 14.07 21.41
N LEU A 38 -16.22 15.01 21.26
CA LEU A 38 -16.50 16.45 21.29
C LEU A 38 -17.54 16.86 20.22
N PHE A 39 -17.38 16.42 18.97
CA PHE A 39 -18.36 16.73 17.92
C PHE A 39 -19.69 16.01 18.13
N GLN A 40 -19.67 14.75 18.59
CA GLN A 40 -20.89 14.01 18.90
C GLN A 40 -21.70 14.65 20.02
N ARG A 41 -21.04 15.23 21.03
CA ARG A 41 -21.69 15.94 22.15
C ARG A 41 -22.53 17.13 21.72
N ILE A 42 -22.22 17.77 20.58
CA ILE A 42 -22.96 18.93 20.06
C ILE A 42 -24.43 18.56 19.76
N ASP A 43 -24.63 17.52 18.94
CA ASP A 43 -25.95 16.99 18.60
C ASP A 43 -25.79 15.54 18.10
N PRO A 44 -25.98 14.53 18.98
CA PRO A 44 -25.75 13.14 18.63
C PRO A 44 -26.61 12.65 17.44
N GLN A 45 -27.84 13.15 17.32
CA GLN A 45 -28.73 12.74 16.24
C GLN A 45 -28.31 13.34 14.90
N ARG A 46 -27.90 14.62 14.90
CA ARG A 46 -27.42 15.30 13.70
C ARG A 46 -26.07 14.75 13.27
N TRP A 47 -25.19 14.42 14.23
CA TRP A 47 -23.92 13.74 14.00
C TRP A 47 -24.09 12.44 13.19
N ASP A 48 -25.01 11.58 13.58
CA ASP A 48 -25.32 10.35 12.83
C ASP A 48 -25.94 10.65 11.45
N LYS A 49 -26.83 11.63 11.36
CA LYS A 49 -27.47 12.03 10.08
C LYS A 49 -26.46 12.57 9.07
N VAL A 50 -25.47 13.36 9.50
CA VAL A 50 -24.41 13.88 8.64
C VAL A 50 -23.28 12.88 8.38
N ARG A 51 -23.41 11.66 8.91
CA ARG A 51 -22.42 10.57 8.81
C ARG A 51 -21.08 10.94 9.42
N LYS A 52 -21.12 11.46 10.65
CA LYS A 52 -19.93 11.72 11.46
C LYS A 52 -18.92 12.66 10.77
N ASP A 53 -19.46 13.63 10.04
CA ASP A 53 -18.71 14.65 9.31
C ASP A 53 -18.74 15.97 10.11
N PRO A 54 -17.62 16.38 10.73
CA PRO A 54 -17.55 17.63 11.50
C PRO A 54 -17.89 18.87 10.69
N VAL A 55 -17.45 18.94 9.43
CA VAL A 55 -17.66 20.12 8.58
C VAL A 55 -19.15 20.28 8.28
N ARG A 56 -19.84 19.18 7.95
CA ARG A 56 -21.29 19.19 7.73
C ARG A 56 -22.09 19.41 9.00
N LEU A 57 -21.63 18.88 10.14
CA LEU A 57 -22.28 19.13 11.43
C LEU A 57 -22.30 20.64 11.72
N LEU A 58 -21.13 21.29 11.68
CA LEU A 58 -21.00 22.72 11.95
C LEU A 58 -21.80 23.58 10.95
N SER A 59 -21.82 23.19 9.68
CA SER A 59 -22.59 23.88 8.63
C SER A 59 -24.11 23.70 8.78
N ALA A 60 -24.56 22.69 9.53
CA ALA A 60 -25.97 22.41 9.77
C ALA A 60 -26.51 23.07 11.06
N LEU A 61 -25.66 23.75 11.84
CA LEU A 61 -26.07 24.49 13.03
C LEU A 61 -26.48 25.92 12.66
N SER A 62 -27.53 26.41 13.31
CA SER A 62 -27.99 27.80 13.22
C SER A 62 -27.06 28.73 14.02
N PRO A 63 -27.05 30.03 13.71
CA PRO A 63 -26.30 31.02 14.49
C PRO A 63 -26.68 31.04 15.98
N GLN A 64 -27.94 30.78 16.31
CA GLN A 64 -28.39 30.70 17.70
C GLN A 64 -27.81 29.48 18.42
N GLU A 65 -27.87 28.28 17.81
CA GLU A 65 -27.27 27.07 18.38
C GLU A 65 -25.75 27.25 18.62
N LEU A 66 -25.04 27.93 17.71
CA LEU A 66 -23.63 28.24 17.90
C LEU A 66 -23.40 29.26 19.04
N SER A 67 -24.28 30.26 19.19
CA SER A 67 -24.21 31.21 20.29
C SER A 67 -24.47 30.53 21.64
N ASP A 68 -25.39 29.57 21.70
CA ASP A 68 -25.71 28.83 22.90
C ASP A 68 -24.52 27.94 23.32
N LEU A 69 -23.90 27.24 22.36
CA LEU A 69 -22.66 26.47 22.59
C LEU A 69 -21.51 27.37 23.06
N ALA A 70 -21.40 28.58 22.51
CA ALA A 70 -20.38 29.55 22.93
C ALA A 70 -20.64 30.13 24.33
N GLY A 71 -21.89 30.04 24.84
CA GLY A 71 -22.27 30.42 26.19
C GLY A 71 -22.07 29.32 27.23
N ASP A 72 -21.88 28.06 26.81
CA ASP A 72 -21.60 26.93 27.70
C ASP A 72 -20.10 26.87 28.05
N ALA A 73 -19.77 27.27 29.28
CA ALA A 73 -18.39 27.32 29.77
C ALA A 73 -17.70 25.94 29.78
N GLU A 74 -18.44 24.85 30.03
CA GLU A 74 -17.87 23.51 30.04
C GLU A 74 -17.51 23.06 28.63
N PHE A 75 -18.41 23.31 27.66
CA PHE A 75 -18.15 23.00 26.25
C PHE A 75 -17.00 23.84 25.69
N VAL A 76 -16.96 25.14 25.98
CA VAL A 76 -15.84 26.02 25.60
C VAL A 76 -14.50 25.50 26.15
N SER A 77 -14.47 25.08 27.42
CA SER A 77 -13.26 24.48 28.01
C SER A 77 -12.86 23.18 27.31
N ALA A 78 -13.81 22.34 26.92
CA ALA A 78 -13.55 21.10 26.19
C ALA A 78 -12.99 21.37 24.78
N VAL A 79 -13.50 22.38 24.08
CA VAL A 79 -12.95 22.83 22.79
C VAL A 79 -11.52 23.34 22.94
N ALA A 80 -11.25 24.16 23.96
CA ALA A 80 -9.91 24.68 24.23
C ALA A 80 -8.91 23.55 24.56
N ALA A 81 -9.32 22.57 25.37
CA ALA A 81 -8.50 21.41 25.68
C ALA A 81 -8.19 20.56 24.44
N ALA A 82 -9.20 20.29 23.60
CA ALA A 82 -9.01 19.56 22.35
C ALA A 82 -8.08 20.29 21.37
N LYS A 83 -8.15 21.63 21.32
CA LYS A 83 -7.22 22.44 20.52
C LYS A 83 -5.80 22.38 21.05
N ALA A 84 -5.60 22.49 22.36
CA ALA A 84 -4.28 22.39 22.99
C ALA A 84 -3.65 20.99 22.78
N ASP A 85 -4.47 19.93 22.83
CA ASP A 85 -4.04 18.57 22.49
C ASP A 85 -3.62 18.47 21.01
N LEU A 86 -4.40 19.04 20.08
CA LEU A 86 -4.02 19.08 18.67
C LEU A 86 -2.71 19.85 18.47
N ASP A 87 -2.54 21.00 19.11
CA ASP A 87 -1.32 21.82 18.96
C ASP A 87 -0.10 21.06 19.47
N THR A 88 -0.19 20.47 20.66
CA THR A 88 0.85 19.57 21.21
C THR A 88 1.15 18.45 20.22
N TYR A 89 0.10 17.78 19.72
CA TYR A 89 0.24 16.71 18.74
C TYR A 89 0.93 17.15 17.45
N LEU A 90 0.85 18.42 17.04
CA LEU A 90 1.44 18.93 15.80
C LEU A 90 2.88 19.40 15.99
N THR A 91 3.25 19.88 17.19
CA THR A 91 4.54 20.55 17.41
C THR A 91 5.56 19.71 18.17
N GLU A 92 5.13 18.75 19.00
CA GLU A 92 6.08 17.99 19.83
C GLU A 92 7.02 17.12 18.99
N PRO A 93 8.31 16.95 19.35
CA PRO A 93 9.17 15.98 18.67
C PRO A 93 8.60 14.57 18.76
N ARG A 94 8.70 13.81 17.66
CA ARG A 94 8.28 12.41 17.57
C ARG A 94 9.49 11.52 17.31
N TRP A 95 9.24 10.23 17.11
CA TRP A 95 10.27 9.24 16.80
C TRP A 95 11.22 9.69 15.68
N PHE A 96 10.71 10.26 14.59
CA PHE A 96 11.53 10.67 13.46
C PHE A 96 12.58 11.71 13.85
N GLN A 97 12.21 12.71 14.67
CA GLN A 97 13.15 13.76 15.07
C GLN A 97 14.32 13.18 15.87
N ALA A 98 14.05 12.27 16.82
CA ALA A 98 15.11 11.59 17.57
C ALA A 98 16.01 10.73 16.65
N TRP A 99 15.41 9.97 15.74
CA TRP A 99 16.17 9.17 14.77
C TRP A 99 17.02 10.04 13.82
N ALA A 100 16.47 11.17 13.38
CA ALA A 100 17.15 12.09 12.47
C ALA A 100 18.37 12.75 13.11
N ASP A 101 18.34 12.99 14.42
CA ASP A 101 19.48 13.56 15.16
C ASP A 101 20.62 12.53 15.36
N GLU A 102 20.31 11.23 15.34
CA GLU A 102 21.28 10.14 15.59
C GLU A 102 21.87 9.53 14.31
N VAL A 103 21.18 9.63 13.17
CA VAL A 103 21.59 8.92 11.95
C VAL A 103 22.79 9.58 11.25
N GLU A 104 23.84 8.78 11.02
CA GLU A 104 25.01 9.22 10.27
C GLU A 104 24.66 9.56 8.81
N GLY A 105 25.28 10.63 8.31
CA GLY A 105 25.02 11.14 6.96
C GLY A 105 23.71 11.92 6.80
N GLY A 106 22.90 12.05 7.86
CA GLY A 106 21.68 12.88 7.89
C GLY A 106 20.40 12.18 7.44
N ALA A 107 19.27 12.86 7.68
CA ALA A 107 17.90 12.41 7.39
C ALA A 107 17.18 13.34 6.40
N PRO A 108 16.23 12.83 5.59
CA PRO A 108 15.49 13.65 4.63
C PRO A 108 14.67 14.74 5.33
N LYS A 109 14.70 15.96 4.80
CA LYS A 109 13.90 17.09 5.27
C LYS A 109 12.45 17.03 4.81
N ALA A 110 12.21 16.40 3.66
CA ALA A 110 10.87 16.14 3.14
C ALA A 110 10.85 14.94 2.19
N ILE A 111 9.73 14.23 2.15
CA ILE A 111 9.49 13.07 1.28
C ILE A 111 8.17 13.28 0.53
N GLY A 112 8.19 13.23 -0.81
CA GLY A 112 6.98 13.29 -1.63
C GLY A 112 6.43 11.89 -1.85
N TYR A 113 5.25 11.60 -1.32
CA TYR A 113 4.59 10.29 -1.45
C TYR A 113 3.42 10.37 -2.43
N PHE A 114 3.60 9.78 -3.62
CA PHE A 114 2.64 9.88 -4.73
C PHE A 114 1.79 8.63 -4.81
N SER A 115 0.48 8.78 -4.81
CA SER A 115 -0.46 7.67 -4.98
C SER A 115 -1.73 8.13 -5.70
N PRO A 116 -2.32 7.28 -6.56
CA PRO A 116 -3.59 7.61 -7.20
C PRO A 116 -4.77 7.55 -6.24
N GLU A 117 -4.63 7.00 -5.03
CA GLU A 117 -5.72 6.90 -4.05
C GLU A 117 -5.24 7.04 -2.59
N PHE A 118 -6.09 7.62 -1.73
CA PHE A 118 -5.87 7.80 -0.30
C PHE A 118 -7.15 7.50 0.51
N GLY A 119 -7.08 6.48 1.36
CA GLY A 119 -8.14 6.04 2.25
C GLY A 119 -8.01 6.61 3.65
N ILE A 120 -8.25 7.92 3.81
CA ILE A 120 -8.11 8.59 5.12
C ILE A 120 -9.34 8.40 6.00
N THR A 121 -10.52 8.78 5.49
CA THR A 121 -11.79 8.76 6.23
C THR A 121 -12.96 8.58 5.25
N GLU A 122 -14.12 8.14 5.73
CA GLU A 122 -15.33 7.99 4.91
C GLU A 122 -15.83 9.32 4.31
N VAL A 123 -15.52 10.45 4.97
CA VAL A 123 -15.91 11.80 4.55
C VAL A 123 -15.15 12.23 3.28
N LEU A 124 -13.94 11.71 3.08
CA LEU A 124 -13.09 11.98 1.92
C LEU A 124 -12.82 10.67 1.17
N PRO A 125 -13.78 10.15 0.38
CA PRO A 125 -13.73 8.82 -0.22
C PRO A 125 -12.87 8.79 -1.50
N GLN A 126 -11.57 9.11 -1.36
CA GLN A 126 -10.58 9.18 -2.44
C GLN A 126 -9.84 7.85 -2.61
N TYR A 127 -10.55 6.71 -2.52
CA TYR A 127 -9.98 5.37 -2.61
C TYR A 127 -10.95 4.32 -3.14
N SER A 128 -10.42 3.22 -3.66
CA SER A 128 -11.18 2.07 -4.18
C SER A 128 -10.89 0.76 -3.44
N GLY A 129 -9.68 0.58 -2.89
CA GLY A 129 -9.25 -0.70 -2.34
C GLY A 129 -8.03 -0.64 -1.42
N GLY A 130 -7.28 -1.74 -1.39
CA GLY A 130 -6.18 -1.94 -0.45
C GLY A 130 -5.02 -0.97 -0.62
N LEU A 131 -4.69 -0.56 -1.85
CA LEU A 131 -3.61 0.38 -2.16
C LEU A 131 -3.87 1.74 -1.49
N GLY A 132 -5.08 2.30 -1.65
CA GLY A 132 -5.46 3.58 -1.07
C GLY A 132 -5.61 3.51 0.44
N ILE A 133 -6.11 2.39 0.98
CA ILE A 133 -6.15 2.20 2.43
C ILE A 133 -4.73 2.16 3.01
N LEU A 134 -3.80 1.46 2.36
CA LEU A 134 -2.39 1.45 2.75
C LEU A 134 -1.79 2.86 2.69
N ALA A 135 -1.98 3.59 1.59
CA ALA A 135 -1.52 4.97 1.44
C ALA A 135 -2.07 5.86 2.57
N GLY A 136 -3.34 5.68 2.94
CA GLY A 136 -3.97 6.40 4.03
C GLY A 136 -3.38 6.06 5.40
N ASP A 137 -3.16 4.77 5.69
CA ASP A 137 -2.49 4.32 6.92
C ASP A 137 -1.03 4.80 6.98
N HIS A 138 -0.33 4.82 5.84
CA HIS A 138 1.04 5.34 5.73
C HIS A 138 1.09 6.83 6.11
N LEU A 139 0.16 7.67 5.60
CA LEU A 139 0.13 9.10 5.95
C LEU A 139 -0.24 9.34 7.43
N LYS A 140 -1.21 8.59 7.97
CA LYS A 140 -1.60 8.70 9.39
C LYS A 140 -0.44 8.32 10.31
N THR A 141 0.22 7.21 10.01
CA THR A 141 1.38 6.77 10.78
C THR A 141 2.58 7.71 10.62
N ALA A 142 2.84 8.22 9.42
CA ALA A 142 3.88 9.23 9.22
C ALA A 142 3.61 10.48 10.07
N SER A 143 2.34 10.88 10.19
CA SER A 143 1.92 11.94 11.10
C SER A 143 2.19 11.59 12.58
N ASP A 144 1.89 10.38 13.03
CA ASP A 144 2.13 9.96 14.42
C ASP A 144 3.63 9.87 14.75
N LEU A 145 4.44 9.39 13.80
CA LEU A 145 5.89 9.25 13.93
C LEU A 145 6.67 10.53 13.64
N GLY A 146 6.02 11.57 13.10
CA GLY A 146 6.64 12.84 12.72
C GLY A 146 7.55 12.77 11.50
N VAL A 147 7.37 11.77 10.63
CA VAL A 147 8.11 11.63 9.36
C VAL A 147 7.63 12.73 8.40
N PRO A 148 8.54 13.49 7.75
CA PRO A 148 8.18 14.68 6.98
C PRO A 148 7.65 14.34 5.58
N ILE A 149 6.55 13.58 5.52
CA ILE A 149 5.88 13.23 4.27
C ILE A 149 4.95 14.36 3.81
N VAL A 150 4.93 14.59 2.50
CA VAL A 150 3.87 15.30 1.79
C VAL A 150 3.20 14.32 0.84
N GLY A 151 1.91 14.06 1.04
CA GLY A 151 1.14 13.21 0.14
C GLY A 151 0.74 13.96 -1.12
N VAL A 152 0.76 13.28 -2.27
CA VAL A 152 0.34 13.85 -3.57
C VAL A 152 -0.59 12.86 -4.27
N GLY A 153 -1.77 13.33 -4.67
CA GLY A 153 -2.79 12.54 -5.35
C GLY A 153 -3.68 13.38 -6.24
N LEU A 154 -4.75 12.76 -6.74
CA LEU A 154 -5.81 13.44 -7.50
C LEU A 154 -7.08 13.56 -6.67
N PHE A 155 -7.82 14.65 -6.86
CA PHE A 155 -9.16 14.79 -6.29
C PHE A 155 -10.20 14.26 -7.28
N TYR A 156 -10.72 13.06 -7.04
CA TYR A 156 -11.78 12.50 -7.87
C TYR A 156 -13.15 12.99 -7.42
N LYS A 157 -13.82 13.72 -8.32
CA LYS A 157 -15.13 14.35 -8.07
C LYS A 157 -16.21 13.37 -7.60
N THR A 158 -16.19 12.12 -8.06
CA THR A 158 -17.16 11.09 -7.62
C THR A 158 -16.56 9.99 -6.76
N GLY A 159 -15.27 10.07 -6.42
CA GLY A 159 -14.51 8.95 -5.85
C GLY A 159 -14.58 7.72 -6.76
N TYR A 160 -14.72 6.53 -6.17
CA TYR A 160 -14.91 5.27 -6.90
C TYR A 160 -16.37 5.06 -7.34
N PHE A 161 -17.20 4.45 -6.49
CA PHE A 161 -18.66 4.42 -6.62
C PHE A 161 -19.35 4.01 -5.31
N LYS A 162 -20.63 4.38 -5.18
CA LYS A 162 -21.52 3.85 -4.15
C LYS A 162 -22.27 2.64 -4.67
N GLN A 163 -22.10 1.52 -3.99
CA GLN A 163 -22.75 0.26 -4.31
C GLN A 163 -24.16 0.21 -3.72
N SER A 164 -25.09 -0.35 -4.48
CA SER A 164 -26.37 -0.83 -3.98
C SER A 164 -26.71 -2.15 -4.65
N LEU A 165 -27.76 -2.82 -4.18
CA LEU A 165 -28.24 -4.06 -4.78
C LEU A 165 -29.66 -3.81 -5.31
N ASN A 166 -30.02 -4.45 -6.42
CA ASN A 166 -31.40 -4.52 -6.87
C ASN A 166 -32.14 -5.72 -6.24
N ARG A 167 -33.41 -5.95 -6.60
CA ARG A 167 -34.20 -7.05 -6.02
C ARG A 167 -33.58 -8.42 -6.29
N ASP A 168 -32.99 -8.62 -7.48
CA ASP A 168 -32.36 -9.87 -7.92
C ASP A 168 -30.94 -10.09 -7.37
N GLY A 169 -30.45 -9.19 -6.52
CA GLY A 169 -29.13 -9.26 -5.91
C GLY A 169 -27.98 -8.74 -6.78
N TRP A 170 -28.27 -8.13 -7.93
CA TRP A 170 -27.25 -7.52 -8.76
C TRP A 170 -26.70 -6.23 -8.15
N GLN A 171 -25.38 -6.05 -8.27
CA GLN A 171 -24.72 -4.79 -7.99
C GLN A 171 -25.26 -3.67 -8.88
N GLN A 172 -25.45 -2.49 -8.29
CA GLN A 172 -25.81 -1.25 -8.96
C GLN A 172 -24.89 -0.12 -8.48
N GLU A 173 -24.33 0.63 -9.41
CA GLU A 173 -23.39 1.72 -9.13
C GLU A 173 -24.06 3.09 -9.21
N THR A 174 -23.71 3.97 -8.26
CA THR A 174 -24.06 5.39 -8.32
C THR A 174 -22.83 6.24 -8.05
N TYR A 175 -22.75 7.40 -8.70
CA TYR A 175 -21.60 8.31 -8.67
C TYR A 175 -22.00 9.67 -8.09
N PRO A 176 -22.16 9.78 -6.76
CA PRO A 176 -22.48 11.06 -6.14
C PRO A 176 -21.31 12.02 -6.30
N VAL A 177 -21.62 13.22 -6.82
CA VAL A 177 -20.65 14.31 -6.94
C VAL A 177 -20.34 14.88 -5.55
N LEU A 178 -19.05 14.91 -5.22
CA LEU A 178 -18.50 15.60 -4.07
C LEU A 178 -18.41 17.10 -4.37
N ASP A 179 -18.67 17.89 -3.35
CA ASP A 179 -18.47 19.34 -3.37
C ASP A 179 -17.24 19.66 -2.52
N PRO A 180 -16.10 20.07 -3.12
CA PRO A 180 -14.86 20.36 -2.39
C PRO A 180 -15.06 21.38 -1.26
N ASP A 181 -15.95 22.36 -1.43
CA ASP A 181 -16.18 23.41 -0.43
C ASP A 181 -16.82 22.88 0.86
N GLY A 182 -17.52 21.75 0.76
CA GLY A 182 -18.18 21.06 1.86
C GLY A 182 -17.36 19.91 2.46
N LEU A 183 -16.08 19.80 2.08
CA LEU A 183 -15.12 18.82 2.59
C LEU A 183 -14.06 19.50 3.46
N PRO A 184 -13.32 18.75 4.30
CA PRO A 184 -12.16 19.26 5.05
C PRO A 184 -10.95 19.50 4.12
N LEU A 185 -11.16 20.33 3.10
CA LEU A 185 -10.21 20.72 2.08
C LEU A 185 -10.06 22.25 2.07
N SER A 186 -8.86 22.69 1.70
CA SER A 186 -8.54 24.09 1.47
C SER A 186 -7.91 24.24 0.10
N LEU A 187 -8.38 25.21 -0.68
CA LEU A 187 -7.77 25.54 -1.97
C LEU A 187 -6.47 26.33 -1.73
N LEU A 188 -5.36 25.89 -2.34
CA LEU A 188 -4.14 26.69 -2.34
C LEU A 188 -4.36 27.96 -3.17
N ARG A 189 -3.87 29.08 -2.64
CA ARG A 189 -4.01 30.40 -3.25
C ARG A 189 -2.66 31.10 -3.29
N GLU A 190 -2.47 31.92 -4.31
CA GLU A 190 -1.38 32.88 -4.40
C GLU A 190 -1.53 33.96 -3.32
N GLU A 191 -0.50 34.80 -3.14
CA GLU A 191 -0.51 35.90 -2.17
C GLU A 191 -1.65 36.91 -2.41
N ASP A 192 -2.08 37.08 -3.66
CA ASP A 192 -3.20 37.95 -4.06
C ASP A 192 -4.58 37.31 -3.83
N GLY A 193 -4.62 36.07 -3.34
CA GLY A 193 -5.84 35.32 -3.07
C GLY A 193 -6.42 34.59 -4.28
N THR A 194 -5.81 34.66 -5.47
CA THR A 194 -6.24 33.88 -6.63
C THR A 194 -5.94 32.39 -6.45
N PRO A 195 -6.78 31.48 -6.97
CA PRO A 195 -6.47 30.05 -6.97
C PRO A 195 -5.16 29.74 -7.68
N CYS A 196 -4.32 28.90 -7.09
CA CYS A 196 -3.15 28.41 -7.81
C CYS A 196 -3.57 27.46 -8.93
N VAL A 197 -2.90 27.59 -10.08
CA VAL A 197 -3.15 26.78 -11.27
C VAL A 197 -1.87 26.06 -11.69
N ILE A 198 -1.97 24.74 -11.85
CA ILE A 198 -0.97 23.91 -12.50
C ILE A 198 -1.41 23.71 -13.95
N THR A 199 -0.51 23.94 -14.91
CA THR A 199 -0.79 23.77 -16.34
C THR A 199 0.07 22.65 -16.91
N LEU A 200 -0.52 21.77 -17.73
CA LEU A 200 0.17 20.74 -18.52
C LEU A 200 -0.24 20.87 -19.99
N ASP A 201 0.70 20.64 -20.89
CA ASP A 201 0.42 20.62 -22.33
C ASP A 201 -0.29 19.33 -22.74
N LEU A 202 -1.29 19.45 -23.63
CA LEU A 202 -2.04 18.35 -24.21
C LEU A 202 -1.96 18.35 -25.75
N PRO A 203 -2.27 17.21 -26.40
CA PRO A 203 -2.35 17.13 -27.86
C PRO A 203 -3.25 18.19 -28.50
N GLY A 204 -2.79 18.75 -29.61
CA GLY A 204 -3.54 19.73 -30.41
C GLY A 204 -3.46 21.17 -29.90
N GLY A 205 -2.42 21.52 -29.13
CA GLY A 205 -2.26 22.86 -28.54
C GLY A 205 -3.27 23.16 -27.43
N ARG A 206 -3.82 22.09 -26.83
CA ARG A 206 -4.71 22.17 -25.68
C ARG A 206 -3.87 22.24 -24.41
N GLU A 207 -4.41 22.85 -23.37
CA GLU A 207 -3.81 22.88 -22.04
C GLU A 207 -4.75 22.19 -21.04
N LEU A 208 -4.16 21.52 -20.07
CA LEU A 208 -4.82 21.00 -18.89
C LEU A 208 -4.46 21.87 -17.70
N HIS A 209 -5.45 22.56 -17.15
CA HIS A 209 -5.33 23.31 -15.91
C HIS A 209 -5.85 22.50 -14.72
N ALA A 210 -5.17 22.59 -13.58
CA ALA A 210 -5.63 21.96 -12.34
C ALA A 210 -5.42 22.88 -11.14
N HIS A 211 -6.42 22.94 -10.27
CA HIS A 211 -6.28 23.55 -8.95
C HIS A 211 -5.63 22.55 -7.98
N VAL A 212 -4.97 23.08 -6.95
CA VAL A 212 -4.39 22.27 -5.87
C VAL A 212 -5.23 22.43 -4.60
N LEU A 213 -5.83 21.33 -4.15
CA LEU A 213 -6.55 21.23 -2.88
C LEU A 213 -5.63 20.60 -1.83
N LYS A 214 -5.69 21.09 -0.59
CA LYS A 214 -4.96 20.55 0.56
C LYS A 214 -5.93 19.96 1.57
N ALA A 215 -5.71 18.69 1.90
CA ALA A 215 -6.20 18.06 3.13
C ALA A 215 -5.09 18.03 4.18
N GLN A 216 -5.41 18.26 5.45
CA GLN A 216 -4.45 18.15 6.55
C GLN A 216 -4.66 16.82 7.28
N VAL A 217 -3.74 15.86 7.13
CA VAL A 217 -3.78 14.54 7.75
C VAL A 217 -2.89 14.55 8.99
N GLY A 218 -3.42 15.03 10.12
CA GLY A 218 -2.59 15.26 11.31
C GLY A 218 -1.50 16.27 11.00
N ARG A 219 -0.23 15.86 11.00
CA ARG A 219 0.96 16.65 10.61
C ARG A 219 1.21 16.67 9.11
N VAL A 220 0.71 15.68 8.38
CA VAL A 220 1.03 15.48 6.96
C VAL A 220 0.08 16.28 6.05
N PRO A 221 0.60 17.20 5.21
CA PRO A 221 -0.20 17.79 4.14
C PRO A 221 -0.39 16.78 2.99
N LEU A 222 -1.63 16.64 2.52
CA LEU A 222 -2.00 15.88 1.33
C LEU A 222 -2.51 16.84 0.25
N LEU A 223 -1.75 16.95 -0.83
CA LEU A 223 -2.08 17.76 -2.01
C LEU A 223 -2.88 16.91 -3.01
N LEU A 224 -4.04 17.40 -3.42
CA LEU A 224 -4.93 16.75 -4.37
C LEU A 224 -5.18 17.67 -5.55
N LEU A 225 -4.81 17.22 -6.76
CA LEU A 225 -5.02 17.99 -7.98
C LEU A 225 -6.43 17.78 -8.53
N ASP A 226 -7.12 18.87 -8.88
CA ASP A 226 -8.47 18.86 -9.45
C ASP A 226 -8.50 19.56 -10.82
N SER A 227 -8.85 18.81 -11.86
CA SER A 227 -9.01 19.31 -13.23
C SER A 227 -10.37 19.94 -13.51
N ASP A 228 -11.34 19.88 -12.58
CA ASP A 228 -12.67 20.50 -12.75
C ASP A 228 -12.63 22.04 -12.58
N VAL A 229 -11.82 22.68 -13.43
CA VAL A 229 -11.64 24.13 -13.47
C VAL A 229 -12.38 24.74 -14.67
N PRO A 230 -12.89 25.98 -14.57
CA PRO A 230 -13.68 26.60 -15.64
C PRO A 230 -12.93 26.79 -16.97
N ASP A 231 -11.62 26.96 -16.92
CA ASP A 231 -10.78 27.25 -18.08
C ASP A 231 -10.52 26.00 -18.94
N ASN A 232 -10.79 24.81 -18.40
CA ASN A 232 -10.67 23.55 -19.12
C ASN A 232 -11.90 23.26 -19.98
N ASP A 233 -11.65 22.60 -21.12
CA ASP A 233 -12.73 21.96 -21.89
C ASP A 233 -13.34 20.76 -21.15
N GLU A 234 -14.48 20.25 -21.66
CA GLU A 234 -15.20 19.15 -21.00
C GLU A 234 -14.38 17.87 -20.87
N ALA A 235 -13.49 17.57 -21.83
CA ALA A 235 -12.65 16.38 -21.76
C ALA A 235 -11.59 16.54 -20.65
N ALA A 236 -10.93 17.70 -20.57
CA ALA A 236 -9.94 18.02 -19.55
C ALA A 236 -10.56 18.04 -18.13
N ARG A 237 -11.74 18.67 -17.96
CA ARG A 237 -12.49 18.64 -16.68
C ARG A 237 -12.86 17.24 -16.21
N ASN A 238 -13.03 16.32 -17.15
CA ASN A 238 -13.39 14.95 -16.83
C ASN A 238 -12.21 14.08 -16.40
N ILE A 239 -10.95 14.52 -16.58
CA ILE A 239 -9.76 13.75 -16.19
C ILE A 239 -9.84 13.33 -14.72
N THR A 240 -10.18 14.25 -13.82
CA THR A 240 -10.35 13.97 -12.38
C THR A 240 -11.81 13.66 -11.99
N ASN A 241 -12.67 13.22 -12.92
CA ASN A 241 -14.06 12.93 -12.58
C ASN A 241 -14.20 11.68 -11.70
N ARG A 242 -13.55 10.58 -12.08
CA ARG A 242 -13.72 9.26 -11.43
C ARG A 242 -12.39 8.51 -11.25
N LEU A 243 -12.22 7.93 -10.07
CA LEU A 243 -11.10 7.04 -9.76
C LEU A 243 -11.20 5.75 -10.58
N TYR A 244 -10.12 5.42 -11.29
CA TYR A 244 -10.08 4.31 -12.27
C TYR A 244 -11.23 4.39 -13.30
N GLY A 245 -11.62 5.61 -13.68
CA GLY A 245 -12.57 5.86 -14.75
C GLY A 245 -11.91 6.17 -16.08
N GLY A 246 -12.70 6.15 -17.15
CA GLY A 246 -12.25 6.53 -18.48
C GLY A 246 -11.73 5.39 -19.35
N GLY A 247 -11.30 5.75 -20.57
CA GLY A 247 -10.54 4.89 -21.47
C GLY A 247 -9.02 5.10 -21.31
N GLY A 248 -8.22 4.39 -22.12
CA GLY A 248 -6.75 4.41 -22.01
C GLY A 248 -6.12 5.80 -22.07
N GLU A 249 -6.60 6.70 -22.94
CA GLU A 249 -6.07 8.07 -23.03
C GLU A 249 -6.39 8.92 -21.80
N GLN A 250 -7.61 8.82 -21.27
CA GLN A 250 -7.97 9.52 -20.03
C GLN A 250 -7.14 9.00 -18.85
N ARG A 251 -6.89 7.70 -18.80
CA ARG A 251 -6.05 7.08 -17.78
C ARG A 251 -4.61 7.59 -17.84
N LEU A 252 -4.02 7.66 -19.04
CA LEU A 252 -2.70 8.26 -19.23
C LEU A 252 -2.67 9.72 -18.75
N GLN A 253 -3.69 10.51 -19.10
CA GLN A 253 -3.78 11.91 -18.67
C GLN A 253 -3.91 12.07 -17.14
N GLN A 254 -4.58 11.14 -16.45
CA GLN A 254 -4.59 11.10 -14.99
C GLN A 254 -3.18 10.86 -14.44
N GLU A 255 -2.43 9.92 -15.02
CA GLU A 255 -1.07 9.60 -14.59
C GLU A 255 -0.07 10.72 -14.91
N MET A 256 -0.24 11.42 -16.04
CA MET A 256 0.49 12.64 -16.35
C MET A 256 0.20 13.74 -15.32
N LEU A 257 -1.08 13.99 -14.99
CA LEU A 257 -1.44 15.00 -13.99
C LEU A 257 -0.92 14.63 -12.60
N LEU A 258 -0.96 13.35 -12.22
CA LEU A 258 -0.45 12.86 -10.95
C LEU A 258 1.09 13.00 -10.86
N GLY A 259 1.81 12.57 -11.89
CA GLY A 259 3.26 12.61 -11.93
C GLY A 259 3.80 14.03 -12.14
N ILE A 260 3.55 14.61 -13.32
CA ILE A 260 4.04 15.94 -13.72
C ILE A 260 3.38 17.02 -12.87
N GLY A 261 2.05 17.05 -12.84
CA GLY A 261 1.31 18.04 -12.08
C GLY A 261 1.59 17.95 -10.58
N GLY A 262 1.79 16.74 -10.06
CA GLY A 262 2.15 16.52 -8.66
C GLY A 262 3.52 17.10 -8.27
N VAL A 263 4.55 16.96 -9.12
CA VAL A 263 5.85 17.63 -8.87
C VAL A 263 5.68 19.14 -8.86
N ARG A 264 4.97 19.70 -9.85
CA ARG A 264 4.67 21.15 -9.89
C ARG A 264 3.89 21.62 -8.67
N ALA A 265 2.94 20.82 -8.18
CA ALA A 265 2.18 21.10 -6.96
C ALA A 265 3.07 21.11 -5.70
N LEU A 266 4.07 20.22 -5.61
CA LEU A 266 5.06 20.25 -4.52
C LEU A 266 5.94 21.50 -4.57
N ARG A 267 6.42 21.89 -5.76
CA ARG A 267 7.19 23.14 -5.94
C ARG A 267 6.38 24.35 -5.52
N LEU A 268 5.12 24.41 -5.95
CA LEU A 268 4.17 25.44 -5.58
C LEU A 268 3.95 25.50 -4.06
N TRP A 269 3.70 24.35 -3.42
CA TRP A 269 3.53 24.25 -1.98
C TRP A 269 4.77 24.77 -1.23
N SER A 270 5.97 24.31 -1.61
CA SER A 270 7.22 24.78 -1.02
C SER A 270 7.41 26.29 -1.18
N ARG A 271 7.13 26.86 -2.36
CA ARG A 271 7.19 28.30 -2.62
C ARG A 271 6.25 29.09 -1.70
N LEU A 272 5.00 28.66 -1.57
CA LEU A 272 3.96 29.39 -0.85
C LEU A 272 4.10 29.28 0.67
N THR A 273 4.52 28.13 1.19
CA THR A 273 4.55 27.88 2.63
C THR A 273 5.94 27.91 3.24
N GLY A 274 6.99 28.02 2.42
CA GLY A 274 8.38 27.84 2.86
C GLY A 274 8.71 26.41 3.29
N ALA A 275 7.87 25.42 2.96
CA ALA A 275 8.14 24.03 3.30
C ALA A 275 9.33 23.49 2.48
N PRO A 276 10.20 22.64 3.06
CA PRO A 276 11.30 22.04 2.32
C PRO A 276 10.83 21.32 1.06
N THR A 277 11.60 21.43 -0.01
CA THR A 277 11.41 20.59 -1.19
C THR A 277 11.78 19.14 -0.85
N PRO A 278 11.08 18.13 -1.40
CA PRO A 278 11.41 16.73 -1.09
C PRO A 278 12.82 16.34 -1.53
N ASP A 279 13.53 15.69 -0.61
CA ASP A 279 14.79 14.99 -0.86
C ASP A 279 14.54 13.61 -1.51
N VAL A 280 13.37 13.02 -1.26
CA VAL A 280 12.98 11.69 -1.75
C VAL A 280 11.60 11.74 -2.40
N TYR A 281 11.44 11.01 -3.49
CA TYR A 281 10.18 10.84 -4.22
C TYR A 281 9.80 9.37 -4.21
N HIS A 282 8.62 9.05 -3.68
CA HIS A 282 8.11 7.69 -3.62
C HIS A 282 6.91 7.55 -4.55
N THR A 283 7.03 6.67 -5.55
CA THR A 283 5.95 6.19 -6.41
C THR A 283 5.28 4.94 -5.81
N ASN A 284 4.05 5.11 -5.33
CA ASN A 284 3.22 4.00 -4.85
C ASN A 284 2.51 3.36 -6.05
N GLU A 285 3.09 2.28 -6.60
CA GLU A 285 2.80 1.69 -7.92
C GLU A 285 3.20 2.61 -9.10
N GLY A 286 3.19 2.08 -10.33
CA GLY A 286 3.66 2.77 -11.54
C GLY A 286 2.92 4.06 -11.93
N HIS A 287 1.74 4.31 -11.33
CA HIS A 287 0.80 5.38 -11.72
C HIS A 287 1.36 6.80 -11.67
N ALA A 288 2.40 7.04 -10.88
CA ALA A 288 3.03 8.35 -10.72
C ALA A 288 4.40 8.45 -11.41
N GLY A 289 4.79 7.48 -12.24
CA GLY A 289 6.14 7.41 -12.81
C GLY A 289 6.54 8.64 -13.66
N PHE A 290 5.57 9.36 -14.25
CA PHE A 290 5.85 10.64 -14.94
C PHE A 290 6.42 11.74 -14.04
N LEU A 291 6.44 11.57 -12.71
CA LEU A 291 7.17 12.47 -11.82
C LEU A 291 8.67 12.50 -12.15
N GLY A 292 9.25 11.38 -12.60
CA GLY A 292 10.65 11.32 -12.98
C GLY A 292 10.92 12.13 -14.24
N VAL A 293 9.98 12.11 -15.20
CA VAL A 293 10.04 12.89 -16.44
C VAL A 293 10.07 14.39 -16.15
N GLU A 294 9.17 14.87 -15.29
CA GLU A 294 9.16 16.29 -14.90
C GLU A 294 10.44 16.69 -14.16
N ARG A 295 10.98 15.83 -13.28
CA ARG A 295 12.23 16.12 -12.57
C ARG A 295 13.44 16.13 -13.50
N ILE A 296 13.49 15.25 -14.50
CA ILE A 296 14.54 15.27 -15.55
C ILE A 296 14.41 16.57 -16.35
N HIS A 297 13.20 16.96 -16.72
CA HIS A 297 12.94 18.25 -17.39
C HIS A 297 13.45 19.44 -16.57
N GLU A 298 13.13 19.51 -15.27
CA GLU A 298 13.61 20.56 -14.38
C GLU A 298 15.15 20.66 -14.41
N LEU A 299 15.85 19.54 -14.24
CA LEU A 299 17.31 19.52 -14.16
C LEU A 299 18.00 19.83 -15.49
N THR A 300 17.50 19.29 -16.60
CA THR A 300 18.05 19.60 -17.93
C THR A 300 17.89 21.08 -18.26
N LYS A 301 16.75 21.68 -17.90
CA LYS A 301 16.47 23.10 -18.15
C LYS A 301 17.21 24.05 -17.20
N SER A 302 17.19 23.78 -15.90
CA SER A 302 17.73 24.72 -14.90
C SER A 302 19.22 24.53 -14.63
N ALA A 303 19.73 23.30 -14.71
CA ALA A 303 21.11 22.96 -14.40
C ALA A 303 21.95 22.61 -15.65
N GLY A 304 21.33 22.60 -16.84
CA GLY A 304 22.04 22.33 -18.11
C GLY A 304 22.58 20.91 -18.21
N LEU A 305 22.02 19.96 -17.46
CA LEU A 305 22.38 18.55 -17.54
C LEU A 305 21.89 17.94 -18.86
N THR A 306 22.61 16.93 -19.33
CA THR A 306 22.09 16.01 -20.35
C THR A 306 21.00 15.12 -19.74
N PHE A 307 20.22 14.45 -20.60
CA PHE A 307 19.20 13.51 -20.14
C PHE A 307 19.78 12.41 -19.25
N ASP A 308 20.92 11.83 -19.62
CA ASP A 308 21.55 10.73 -18.89
C ASP A 308 22.03 11.17 -17.50
N GLU A 309 22.66 12.35 -17.41
CA GLU A 309 23.08 12.92 -16.12
C GLU A 309 21.88 13.23 -15.22
N ALA A 310 20.83 13.85 -15.79
CA ALA A 310 19.60 14.15 -15.06
C ALA A 310 18.84 12.88 -14.63
N LEU A 311 18.87 11.82 -15.44
CA LEU A 311 18.29 10.53 -15.09
C LEU A 311 18.95 9.94 -13.85
N GLU A 312 20.28 9.95 -13.76
CA GLU A 312 21.00 9.44 -12.58
C GLU A 312 20.67 10.24 -11.31
N ALA A 313 20.68 11.56 -11.42
CA ALA A 313 20.28 12.50 -10.36
C ALA A 313 18.85 12.24 -9.83
N VAL A 314 17.91 11.99 -10.75
CA VAL A 314 16.51 11.68 -10.41
C VAL A 314 16.37 10.29 -9.80
N ARG A 315 17.07 9.31 -10.40
CA ARG A 315 17.00 7.89 -10.03
C ARG A 315 17.44 7.67 -8.59
N ALA A 316 18.56 8.24 -8.18
CA ALA A 316 19.13 8.06 -6.84
C ALA A 316 18.17 8.45 -5.70
N ALA A 317 17.34 9.47 -5.92
CA ALA A 317 16.39 10.00 -4.95
C ALA A 317 14.96 9.44 -5.10
N THR A 318 14.77 8.39 -5.90
CA THR A 318 13.44 7.82 -6.19
C THR A 318 13.29 6.40 -5.64
N VAL A 319 12.19 6.16 -4.93
CA VAL A 319 11.75 4.86 -4.40
C VAL A 319 10.50 4.42 -5.13
N PHE A 320 10.48 3.18 -5.61
CA PHE A 320 9.33 2.56 -6.28
C PHE A 320 8.81 1.36 -5.49
N THR A 321 7.53 1.36 -5.14
CA THR A 321 6.88 0.16 -4.56
C THR A 321 5.93 -0.45 -5.57
N THR A 322 6.06 -1.76 -5.80
CA THR A 322 5.09 -2.55 -6.58
C THR A 322 4.10 -3.26 -5.65
N HIS A 323 2.81 -3.21 -6.00
CA HIS A 323 1.73 -3.85 -5.24
C HIS A 323 1.03 -4.97 -6.00
N THR A 324 1.46 -5.19 -7.25
CA THR A 324 0.73 -6.00 -8.22
C THR A 324 1.40 -7.37 -8.37
N PRO A 325 0.73 -8.48 -7.98
CA PRO A 325 1.30 -9.82 -8.07
C PRO A 325 1.06 -10.49 -9.43
N VAL A 326 0.37 -9.81 -10.37
CA VAL A 326 -0.01 -10.37 -11.68
C VAL A 326 0.18 -9.34 -12.80
N PRO A 327 0.78 -9.69 -13.95
CA PRO A 327 1.05 -8.74 -15.02
C PRO A 327 -0.18 -7.96 -15.52
N ALA A 328 -1.36 -8.57 -15.48
CA ALA A 328 -2.62 -7.96 -15.92
C ALA A 328 -3.11 -6.79 -15.04
N GLY A 329 -2.54 -6.61 -13.84
CA GLY A 329 -2.86 -5.49 -12.95
C GLY A 329 -2.00 -4.24 -13.19
N ILE A 330 -1.00 -4.32 -14.06
CA ILE A 330 -0.07 -3.22 -14.35
C ILE A 330 -0.60 -2.40 -15.52
N ASP A 331 -0.69 -1.08 -15.34
CA ASP A 331 -1.10 -0.15 -16.39
C ASP A 331 -0.07 -0.18 -17.56
N ARG A 332 -0.58 -0.45 -18.77
CA ARG A 332 0.16 -0.43 -20.03
C ARG A 332 -0.55 0.46 -21.04
N PHE A 333 0.22 1.24 -21.78
CA PHE A 333 -0.28 2.11 -22.85
C PHE A 333 0.38 1.77 -24.17
N GLU A 334 -0.33 1.93 -25.28
CA GLU A 334 0.29 1.85 -26.61
C GLU A 334 1.39 2.92 -26.74
N ALA A 335 2.56 2.56 -27.27
CA ALA A 335 3.68 3.50 -27.45
C ALA A 335 3.31 4.71 -28.33
N ASP A 336 2.40 4.53 -29.30
CA ASP A 336 1.86 5.60 -30.14
C ASP A 336 1.07 6.64 -29.33
N LEU A 337 0.41 6.22 -28.25
CA LEU A 337 -0.31 7.12 -27.36
C LEU A 337 0.68 7.99 -26.59
N ILE A 338 1.78 7.41 -26.08
CA ILE A 338 2.86 8.17 -25.44
C ILE A 338 3.47 9.16 -26.44
N THR A 339 3.78 8.71 -27.66
CA THR A 339 4.33 9.56 -28.72
C THR A 339 3.39 10.72 -29.06
N ARG A 340 2.07 10.50 -29.05
CA ARG A 340 1.09 11.56 -29.26
C ARG A 340 1.15 12.62 -28.16
N HIS A 341 1.38 12.23 -26.91
CA HIS A 341 1.42 13.16 -25.78
C HIS A 341 2.77 13.88 -25.63
N PHE A 342 3.88 13.25 -26.04
CA PHE A 342 5.24 13.73 -25.77
C PHE A 342 6.09 13.96 -27.03
N GLY A 343 5.53 13.83 -28.24
CA GLY A 343 6.26 14.00 -29.50
C GLY A 343 6.03 15.34 -30.20
N GLY A 344 6.93 15.69 -31.12
CA GLY A 344 6.84 16.92 -31.93
C GLY A 344 6.92 18.18 -31.08
N ASP A 345 6.04 19.15 -31.35
CA ASP A 345 5.97 20.42 -30.60
C ASP A 345 5.57 20.27 -29.11
N ARG A 346 5.26 19.04 -28.67
CA ARG A 346 4.90 18.68 -27.28
C ARG A 346 6.02 17.96 -26.56
N ALA A 347 7.19 17.83 -27.21
CA ALA A 347 8.36 17.28 -26.58
C ALA A 347 8.66 18.05 -25.30
N VAL A 348 8.76 17.32 -24.20
CA VAL A 348 9.23 17.89 -22.95
C VAL A 348 10.69 18.26 -23.16
N GLU A 349 10.98 19.56 -23.07
CA GLU A 349 12.33 20.10 -23.29
C GLU A 349 13.35 19.32 -22.43
N GLY A 350 14.45 18.84 -23.04
CA GLY A 350 15.45 18.02 -22.36
C GLY A 350 15.09 16.54 -22.18
N VAL A 351 13.87 16.11 -22.53
CA VAL A 351 13.42 14.71 -22.51
C VAL A 351 12.97 14.28 -23.91
N PRO A 352 13.87 13.72 -24.74
CA PRO A 352 13.50 13.19 -26.04
C PRO A 352 12.47 12.05 -25.92
N VAL A 353 11.49 12.02 -26.82
CA VAL A 353 10.39 11.04 -26.77
C VAL A 353 10.90 9.60 -26.88
N GLU A 354 11.96 9.36 -27.64
CA GLU A 354 12.60 8.06 -27.78
C GLU A 354 13.22 7.60 -26.45
N ARG A 355 13.81 8.53 -25.69
CA ARG A 355 14.35 8.27 -24.36
C ARG A 355 13.24 8.00 -23.35
N LEU A 356 12.13 8.73 -23.44
CA LEU A 356 10.94 8.46 -22.64
C LEU A 356 10.37 7.08 -22.93
N LEU A 357 10.15 6.72 -24.19
CA LEU A 357 9.66 5.40 -24.60
C LEU A 357 10.56 4.28 -24.08
N ALA A 358 11.88 4.46 -24.13
CA ALA A 358 12.83 3.51 -23.57
C ALA A 358 12.71 3.34 -22.05
N LEU A 359 12.11 4.27 -21.30
CA LEU A 359 11.84 4.05 -19.87
C LEU A 359 10.71 3.04 -19.65
N GLY A 360 9.70 2.97 -20.52
CA GLY A 360 8.57 2.04 -20.39
C GLY A 360 8.65 0.80 -21.28
N ALA A 361 9.68 0.67 -22.12
CA ALA A 361 9.77 -0.40 -23.12
C ALA A 361 9.99 -1.78 -22.49
N GLU A 362 9.20 -2.77 -22.91
CA GLU A 362 9.40 -4.19 -22.60
C GLU A 362 10.16 -4.89 -23.74
N ASP A 363 11.43 -4.52 -23.93
CA ASP A 363 12.31 -4.95 -25.04
C ASP A 363 13.12 -6.23 -24.76
N TYR A 364 12.90 -6.84 -23.60
CA TYR A 364 13.50 -8.10 -23.16
C TYR A 364 12.67 -9.33 -23.57
N PRO A 365 13.26 -10.55 -23.56
CA PRO A 365 12.52 -11.79 -23.82
C PRO A 365 11.30 -11.93 -22.90
N GLY A 366 10.11 -12.19 -23.47
CA GLY A 366 8.86 -12.25 -22.70
C GLY A 366 8.14 -10.90 -22.51
N GLY A 367 8.79 -9.79 -22.88
CA GLY A 367 8.18 -8.46 -22.90
C GLY A 367 7.15 -8.27 -24.02
N GLN A 368 6.26 -7.27 -23.86
CA GLN A 368 5.26 -6.91 -24.87
C GLN A 368 5.75 -5.72 -25.71
N ALA A 369 6.37 -6.02 -26.85
CA ALA A 369 6.83 -5.01 -27.80
C ALA A 369 5.68 -4.08 -28.26
N GLY A 370 5.96 -2.78 -28.35
CA GLY A 370 4.96 -1.76 -28.73
C GLY A 370 4.12 -1.22 -27.57
N MET A 371 4.20 -1.84 -26.39
CA MET A 371 3.57 -1.34 -25.17
C MET A 371 4.56 -0.53 -24.31
N PHE A 372 4.01 0.43 -23.57
CA PHE A 372 4.67 1.22 -22.56
C PHE A 372 4.18 0.77 -21.19
N ASN A 373 5.04 0.09 -20.44
CA ASN A 373 4.74 -0.45 -19.12
C ASN A 373 5.15 0.55 -18.02
N MET A 374 4.17 0.99 -17.23
CA MET A 374 4.37 1.95 -16.15
C MET A 374 5.22 1.42 -14.99
N ALA A 375 5.16 0.11 -14.69
CA ALA A 375 6.00 -0.50 -13.66
C ALA A 375 7.46 -0.60 -14.12
N VAL A 376 7.71 -0.91 -15.41
CA VAL A 376 9.07 -0.90 -15.98
C VAL A 376 9.65 0.51 -15.94
N MET A 377 8.85 1.54 -16.25
CA MET A 377 9.25 2.93 -16.06
C MET A 377 9.56 3.24 -14.59
N GLY A 378 8.74 2.76 -13.66
CA GLY A 378 9.00 2.87 -12.21
C GLY A 378 10.34 2.28 -11.80
N LEU A 379 10.67 1.07 -12.26
CA LEU A 379 11.94 0.38 -11.97
C LEU A 379 13.14 1.06 -12.62
N ARG A 380 12.99 1.61 -13.83
CA ARG A 380 14.06 2.37 -14.52
C ARG A 380 14.27 3.78 -13.95
N LEU A 381 13.24 4.39 -13.36
CA LEU A 381 13.33 5.70 -12.70
C LEU A 381 13.61 5.62 -11.20
N GLY A 382 13.41 4.48 -10.54
CA GLY A 382 13.72 4.29 -9.12
C GLY A 382 15.02 3.52 -8.90
N GLN A 383 15.97 4.08 -8.14
CA GLN A 383 17.17 3.33 -7.75
C GLN A 383 16.85 2.25 -6.72
N ARG A 384 15.78 2.43 -5.95
CA ARG A 384 15.34 1.49 -4.91
C ARG A 384 13.93 1.03 -5.21
N ALA A 385 13.72 -0.28 -5.17
CA ALA A 385 12.43 -0.89 -5.40
C ALA A 385 12.08 -1.93 -4.33
N ASN A 386 10.80 -2.07 -3.99
CA ASN A 386 10.35 -3.10 -3.07
C ASN A 386 8.97 -3.69 -3.41
N GLY A 387 8.78 -4.95 -3.05
CA GLY A 387 7.49 -5.60 -2.86
C GLY A 387 6.93 -5.39 -1.45
N VAL A 388 5.72 -5.91 -1.19
CA VAL A 388 4.89 -5.51 -0.03
C VAL A 388 4.60 -6.64 0.97
N SER A 389 5.25 -7.79 0.76
CA SER A 389 5.48 -8.90 1.69
C SER A 389 6.71 -9.67 1.20
N GLN A 390 7.24 -10.59 2.00
CA GLN A 390 8.40 -11.40 1.60
C GLN A 390 8.11 -12.26 0.37
N LEU A 391 6.99 -12.98 0.37
CA LEU A 391 6.55 -13.78 -0.78
C LEU A 391 6.31 -12.91 -2.02
N HIS A 392 5.73 -11.72 -1.84
CA HIS A 392 5.53 -10.80 -2.97
C HIS A 392 6.84 -10.27 -3.54
N GLY A 393 7.88 -10.09 -2.72
CA GLY A 393 9.22 -9.77 -3.21
C GLY A 393 9.75 -10.86 -4.14
N VAL A 394 9.58 -12.14 -3.78
CA VAL A 394 9.95 -13.27 -4.64
C VAL A 394 9.17 -13.23 -5.95
N VAL A 395 7.84 -13.08 -5.89
CA VAL A 395 6.98 -12.98 -7.08
C VAL A 395 7.36 -11.79 -7.95
N SER A 396 7.68 -10.65 -7.35
CA SER A 396 8.04 -9.43 -8.08
C SER A 396 9.37 -9.59 -8.81
N ARG A 397 10.35 -10.25 -8.19
CA ARG A 397 11.65 -10.50 -8.83
C ARG A 397 11.50 -11.40 -10.05
N GLY A 398 10.78 -12.52 -9.94
CA GLY A 398 10.50 -13.37 -11.10
C GLY A 398 9.57 -12.74 -12.15
N MET A 399 8.74 -11.76 -11.80
CA MET A 399 7.90 -11.05 -12.79
C MET A 399 8.69 -10.01 -13.60
N PHE A 400 9.81 -9.52 -13.08
CA PHE A 400 10.61 -8.46 -13.69
C PHE A 400 12.06 -8.88 -13.98
N ASP A 401 12.39 -10.17 -13.85
CA ASP A 401 13.69 -10.78 -14.08
C ASP A 401 14.28 -10.43 -15.47
N GLY A 402 13.43 -10.31 -16.48
CA GLY A 402 13.81 -9.93 -17.84
C GLY A 402 14.52 -8.57 -17.95
N LEU A 403 14.39 -7.69 -16.94
CA LEU A 403 15.16 -6.44 -16.87
C LEU A 403 16.62 -6.64 -16.42
N TRP A 404 16.95 -7.79 -15.84
CA TRP A 404 18.27 -8.16 -15.32
C TRP A 404 18.74 -9.50 -15.89
N PRO A 405 18.95 -9.60 -17.22
CA PRO A 405 19.33 -10.86 -17.85
C PRO A 405 20.66 -11.38 -17.30
N GLY A 406 20.70 -12.68 -17.00
CA GLY A 406 21.90 -13.37 -16.49
C GLY A 406 22.08 -13.32 -14.97
N PHE A 407 21.16 -12.67 -14.25
CA PHE A 407 21.07 -12.73 -12.79
C PHE A 407 20.00 -13.72 -12.34
N ASP A 408 20.20 -14.33 -11.19
CA ASP A 408 19.18 -15.14 -10.53
C ASP A 408 18.10 -14.24 -9.89
N ASP A 409 16.90 -14.79 -9.71
CA ASP A 409 15.75 -14.08 -9.15
C ASP A 409 16.01 -13.49 -7.75
N ASP A 410 16.95 -14.00 -6.97
CA ASP A 410 17.32 -13.45 -5.66
C ASP A 410 18.28 -12.25 -5.74
N GLU A 411 18.94 -12.05 -6.87
CA GLU A 411 19.85 -10.92 -7.13
C GLU A 411 19.17 -9.71 -7.79
N VAL A 412 17.96 -9.91 -8.33
CA VAL A 412 17.13 -8.82 -8.85
C VAL A 412 16.89 -7.78 -7.74
N PRO A 413 17.20 -6.48 -7.95
CA PRO A 413 17.28 -5.47 -6.89
C PRO A 413 15.88 -4.94 -6.45
N ILE A 414 14.98 -5.86 -6.12
CA ILE A 414 13.66 -5.59 -5.56
C ILE A 414 13.60 -6.24 -4.16
N SER A 415 13.64 -5.41 -3.13
CA SER A 415 13.54 -5.85 -1.73
C SER A 415 12.08 -6.06 -1.31
N SER A 416 11.81 -6.19 0.00
CA SER A 416 10.47 -6.34 0.55
C SER A 416 10.29 -5.50 1.80
N VAL A 417 9.21 -4.72 1.86
CA VAL A 417 8.75 -4.09 3.09
C VAL A 417 7.32 -4.57 3.34
N THR A 418 7.14 -5.46 4.31
CA THR A 418 5.80 -5.99 4.59
C THR A 418 4.87 -4.87 5.07
N ASN A 419 3.67 -4.80 4.48
CA ASN A 419 2.70 -3.78 4.87
C ASN A 419 2.34 -3.85 6.36
N GLY A 420 1.79 -2.74 6.87
CA GLY A 420 1.15 -2.68 8.17
C GLY A 420 -0.13 -1.85 8.14
N VAL A 421 -0.86 -1.85 9.25
CA VAL A 421 -2.13 -1.12 9.39
C VAL A 421 -2.08 -0.16 10.56
N HIS A 422 -2.77 0.97 10.43
CA HIS A 422 -2.74 2.03 11.42
C HIS A 422 -3.68 1.70 12.61
N ALA A 423 -3.10 1.34 13.76
CA ALA A 423 -3.86 0.88 14.94
C ALA A 423 -4.94 1.87 15.38
N GLY A 424 -4.63 3.17 15.43
CA GLY A 424 -5.60 4.19 15.85
C GLY A 424 -6.84 4.30 14.94
N THR A 425 -6.79 3.78 13.70
CA THR A 425 -7.96 3.70 12.83
C THR A 425 -8.74 2.39 12.98
N TRP A 426 -8.03 1.28 13.19
CA TRP A 426 -8.60 -0.06 13.01
C TRP A 426 -8.84 -0.83 14.29
N VAL A 427 -8.20 -0.45 15.41
CA VAL A 427 -8.44 -1.04 16.72
C VAL A 427 -9.65 -0.37 17.36
N ASP A 428 -10.59 -1.17 17.85
CA ASP A 428 -11.75 -0.66 18.56
C ASP A 428 -11.34 -0.03 19.89
N ARG A 429 -11.99 1.08 20.25
CA ARG A 429 -11.74 1.78 21.52
C ARG A 429 -11.84 0.87 22.74
N LYS A 430 -12.67 -0.17 22.71
CA LYS A 430 -12.82 -1.11 23.83
C LYS A 430 -11.55 -1.88 24.11
N VAL A 431 -10.73 -2.17 23.09
CA VAL A 431 -9.43 -2.81 23.27
C VAL A 431 -8.50 -1.88 24.07
N TYR A 432 -8.49 -0.59 23.75
CA TYR A 432 -7.73 0.41 24.52
C TYR A 432 -8.29 0.62 25.93
N GLU A 433 -9.61 0.58 26.14
CA GLU A 433 -10.24 0.66 27.46
C GLU A 433 -9.79 -0.52 28.37
N VAL A 434 -9.72 -1.74 27.80
CA VAL A 434 -9.21 -2.93 28.50
C VAL A 434 -7.73 -2.79 28.82
N ALA A 435 -6.92 -2.37 27.86
CA ALA A 435 -5.48 -2.16 28.07
C ALA A 435 -5.21 -1.08 29.14
N ALA A 436 -5.94 0.03 29.12
CA ALA A 436 -5.82 1.08 30.13
C ALA A 436 -6.13 0.54 31.54
N LYS A 437 -7.20 -0.25 31.65
CA LYS A 437 -7.66 -0.82 32.93
C LYS A 437 -6.71 -1.88 33.49
N HIS A 438 -6.18 -2.76 32.65
CA HIS A 438 -5.45 -3.95 33.09
C HIS A 438 -3.93 -3.86 32.91
N LEU A 439 -3.46 -3.07 31.93
CA LEU A 439 -2.03 -2.89 31.64
C LEU A 439 -1.51 -1.51 32.07
N GLY A 440 -2.41 -0.56 32.32
CA GLY A 440 -2.09 0.79 32.79
C GLY A 440 -1.73 1.78 31.68
N THR A 441 -1.98 1.43 30.41
CA THR A 441 -1.60 2.27 29.25
C THR A 441 -2.57 2.10 28.08
N THR A 442 -2.68 3.16 27.28
CA THR A 442 -3.31 3.15 25.95
C THR A 442 -2.28 3.21 24.81
N ASP A 443 -1.00 3.47 25.12
CA ASP A 443 0.10 3.49 24.16
C ASP A 443 0.81 2.12 24.15
N ILE A 444 0.16 1.18 23.47
CA ILE A 444 0.56 -0.24 23.49
C ILE A 444 1.98 -0.45 22.95
N GLU A 445 2.39 0.36 21.97
CA GLU A 445 3.71 0.28 21.35
C GLU A 445 4.81 0.83 22.25
N ARG A 446 4.65 2.06 22.76
CA ARG A 446 5.70 2.74 23.51
C ARG A 446 6.01 2.05 24.83
N ASP A 447 5.00 1.47 25.45
CA ASP A 447 5.11 0.85 26.78
C ASP A 447 5.35 -0.67 26.72
N ASN A 448 5.66 -1.21 25.54
CA ASN A 448 5.86 -2.66 25.30
C ASN A 448 4.71 -3.51 25.87
N ALA A 449 3.47 -3.01 25.78
CA ALA A 449 2.32 -3.65 26.41
C ALA A 449 1.93 -4.97 25.71
N TRP A 450 2.42 -5.22 24.50
CA TRP A 450 2.26 -6.49 23.78
C TRP A 450 2.78 -7.69 24.59
N ASP A 451 3.89 -7.54 25.31
CA ASP A 451 4.49 -8.62 26.13
C ASP A 451 3.65 -8.98 27.36
N ARG A 452 2.74 -8.07 27.75
CA ARG A 452 1.93 -8.14 28.96
C ARG A 452 0.47 -8.51 28.69
N ILE A 453 0.12 -8.86 27.45
CA ILE A 453 -1.28 -9.23 27.11
C ILE A 453 -1.75 -10.43 27.94
N GLY A 454 -0.84 -11.34 28.32
CA GLY A 454 -1.13 -12.46 29.22
C GLY A 454 -1.62 -12.05 30.61
N ASP A 455 -1.36 -10.81 31.06
CA ASP A 455 -1.81 -10.28 32.34
C ASP A 455 -3.30 -9.89 32.33
N VAL A 456 -3.90 -9.73 31.14
CA VAL A 456 -5.32 -9.36 31.01
C VAL A 456 -6.21 -10.55 31.38
N PRO A 457 -7.19 -10.39 32.29
CA PRO A 457 -8.09 -11.47 32.65
C PRO A 457 -8.85 -12.03 31.45
N ARG A 458 -8.94 -13.36 31.36
CA ARG A 458 -9.61 -14.08 30.25
C ARG A 458 -11.06 -13.65 30.04
N GLU A 459 -11.80 -13.45 31.14
CA GLU A 459 -13.16 -12.93 31.14
C GLU A 459 -13.25 -11.55 30.47
N ALA A 460 -12.28 -10.65 30.72
CA ALA A 460 -12.25 -9.32 30.15
C ALA A 460 -12.02 -9.36 28.63
N ILE A 461 -11.13 -10.24 28.15
CA ILE A 461 -10.91 -10.47 26.72
C ILE A 461 -12.20 -10.97 26.06
N TRP A 462 -12.82 -12.01 26.65
CA TRP A 462 -13.99 -12.65 26.07
C TRP A 462 -15.24 -11.76 26.05
N SER A 463 -15.53 -11.08 27.15
CA SER A 463 -16.63 -10.10 27.24
C SER A 463 -16.43 -8.95 26.24
N THR A 464 -15.21 -8.44 26.09
CA THR A 464 -14.89 -7.40 25.11
C THR A 464 -15.12 -7.88 23.68
N LYS A 465 -14.69 -9.09 23.32
CA LYS A 465 -14.99 -9.70 22.00
C LYS A 465 -16.49 -9.81 21.76
N ARG A 466 -17.27 -10.23 22.77
CA ARG A 466 -18.74 -10.31 22.68
C ARG A 466 -19.38 -8.95 22.43
N GLU A 467 -18.92 -7.91 23.13
CA GLU A 467 -19.43 -6.55 22.92
C GLU A 467 -19.13 -6.03 21.51
N MET A 468 -17.94 -6.29 20.97
CA MET A 468 -17.59 -5.93 19.60
C MET A 468 -18.44 -6.71 18.57
N ARG A 469 -18.72 -7.99 18.81
CA ARG A 469 -19.70 -8.77 18.01
C ARG A 469 -21.08 -8.11 18.05
N GLU A 470 -21.55 -7.71 19.22
CA GLU A 470 -22.85 -7.05 19.37
C GLU A 470 -22.94 -5.74 18.58
N GLN A 471 -21.87 -4.95 18.54
CA GLN A 471 -21.79 -3.75 17.71
C GLN A 471 -21.90 -4.08 16.22
N LEU A 472 -21.20 -5.12 15.75
CA LEU A 472 -21.30 -5.60 14.37
C LEU A 472 -22.71 -6.09 14.03
N VAL A 473 -23.34 -6.87 14.91
CA VAL A 473 -24.72 -7.35 14.73
C VAL A 473 -25.69 -6.17 14.56
N LYS A 474 -25.61 -5.16 15.44
CA LYS A 474 -26.44 -3.95 15.35
C LYS A 474 -26.23 -3.22 14.02
N GLU A 475 -24.97 -3.09 13.60
CA GLU A 475 -24.63 -2.42 12.35
C GLU A 475 -25.08 -3.22 11.11
N ALA A 476 -24.92 -4.54 11.13
CA ALA A 476 -25.41 -5.45 10.08
C ALA A 476 -26.93 -5.35 9.94
N ARG A 477 -27.69 -5.42 11.05
CA ARG A 477 -29.15 -5.22 11.07
C ARG A 477 -29.56 -3.90 10.43
N ARG A 478 -28.91 -2.80 10.82
CA ARG A 478 -29.16 -1.46 10.27
C ARG A 478 -28.89 -1.40 8.77
N ARG A 479 -27.76 -1.95 8.31
CA ARG A 479 -27.36 -1.94 6.90
C ARG A 479 -28.21 -2.87 6.04
N THR A 480 -28.55 -4.06 6.50
CA THR A 480 -29.45 -5.00 5.84
C THR A 480 -30.83 -4.37 5.66
N ARG A 481 -31.38 -3.74 6.72
CA ARG A 481 -32.66 -3.00 6.63
C ARG A 481 -32.60 -1.90 5.57
N SER A 482 -31.51 -1.13 5.53
CA SER A 482 -31.31 -0.07 4.53
C SER A 482 -31.18 -0.62 3.10
N SER A 483 -30.45 -1.72 2.93
CA SER A 483 -30.28 -2.41 1.65
C SER A 483 -31.63 -2.89 1.11
N TRP A 484 -32.40 -3.64 1.90
CA TRP A 484 -33.67 -4.19 1.47
C TRP A 484 -34.73 -3.12 1.15
N LYS A 485 -34.73 -2.00 1.88
CA LYS A 485 -35.56 -0.83 1.50
C LYS A 485 -35.21 -0.30 0.12
N LYS A 486 -33.92 -0.18 -0.21
CA LYS A 486 -33.47 0.25 -1.55
C LYS A 486 -33.79 -0.79 -2.63
N ARG A 487 -33.86 -2.07 -2.27
CA ARG A 487 -34.30 -3.18 -3.13
C ARG A 487 -35.82 -3.23 -3.31
N GLY A 488 -36.57 -2.29 -2.74
CA GLY A 488 -38.03 -2.17 -2.89
C GLY A 488 -38.87 -2.89 -1.83
N ALA A 489 -38.28 -3.41 -0.74
CA ALA A 489 -39.05 -3.99 0.35
C ALA A 489 -39.76 -2.92 1.20
N SER A 490 -41.02 -3.19 1.53
CA SER A 490 -41.82 -2.40 2.47
C SER A 490 -41.38 -2.63 3.92
N PRO A 491 -41.60 -1.67 4.84
CA PRO A 491 -41.26 -1.85 6.25
C PRO A 491 -41.87 -3.10 6.90
N ALA A 492 -43.05 -3.54 6.44
CA ALA A 492 -43.74 -4.73 6.96
C ALA A 492 -43.03 -6.05 6.59
N GLU A 493 -42.28 -6.08 5.48
CA GLU A 493 -41.49 -7.24 5.06
C GLU A 493 -40.17 -7.39 5.83
N LEU A 494 -39.79 -6.43 6.68
CA LEU A 494 -38.46 -6.32 7.28
C LEU A 494 -38.40 -6.69 8.76
N GLY A 495 -39.42 -7.36 9.30
CA GLY A 495 -39.41 -7.83 10.69
C GLY A 495 -38.28 -8.83 10.97
N TRP A 496 -38.03 -9.75 10.04
CA TRP A 496 -36.97 -10.76 10.16
C TRP A 496 -35.56 -10.18 10.27
N VAL A 497 -35.36 -8.91 9.89
CA VAL A 497 -34.05 -8.25 10.01
C VAL A 497 -33.66 -8.08 11.47
N ASP A 498 -34.62 -8.02 12.39
CA ASP A 498 -34.33 -7.86 13.81
C ASP A 498 -33.71 -9.11 14.45
N ASP A 499 -33.84 -10.27 13.79
CA ASP A 499 -33.33 -11.57 14.25
C ASP A 499 -32.08 -12.04 13.49
N ILE A 500 -31.54 -11.23 12.56
CA ILE A 500 -30.32 -11.63 11.85
C ILE A 500 -29.10 -11.46 12.73
N LEU A 501 -28.24 -12.48 12.68
CA LEU A 501 -27.01 -12.62 13.43
C LEU A 501 -27.22 -12.57 14.96
N ASP A 502 -26.39 -13.32 15.67
CA ASP A 502 -26.42 -13.41 17.12
C ASP A 502 -25.04 -13.02 17.66
N PRO A 503 -24.94 -12.11 18.66
CA PRO A 503 -23.66 -11.79 19.27
C PRO A 503 -23.01 -12.98 19.98
N ASP A 504 -23.72 -14.07 20.27
CA ASP A 504 -23.20 -15.26 20.96
C ASP A 504 -22.74 -16.39 20.02
N VAL A 505 -22.85 -16.19 18.70
CA VAL A 505 -22.46 -17.18 17.68
C VAL A 505 -21.13 -16.82 17.01
N LEU A 506 -20.33 -17.84 16.72
CA LEU A 506 -19.06 -17.73 16.00
C LEU A 506 -19.24 -16.96 14.69
N THR A 507 -18.61 -15.79 14.58
CA THR A 507 -18.75 -14.88 13.45
C THR A 507 -17.51 -14.89 12.56
N ILE A 508 -17.68 -15.33 11.31
CA ILE A 508 -16.63 -15.33 10.29
C ILE A 508 -16.86 -14.18 9.31
N GLY A 509 -15.84 -13.34 9.15
CA GLY A 509 -15.86 -12.19 8.25
C GLY A 509 -15.18 -12.47 6.91
N PHE A 510 -15.77 -11.94 5.84
CA PHE A 510 -15.14 -11.88 4.52
C PHE A 510 -15.45 -10.54 3.85
N ALA A 511 -14.45 -9.64 3.72
CA ALA A 511 -14.62 -8.44 2.92
C ALA A 511 -13.43 -8.01 2.09
N ARG A 512 -13.67 -7.79 0.78
CA ARG A 512 -12.65 -7.45 -0.22
C ARG A 512 -13.26 -7.00 -1.55
N ARG A 513 -12.41 -6.51 -2.47
CA ARG A 513 -12.78 -6.44 -3.90
C ARG A 513 -13.09 -7.85 -4.40
N VAL A 514 -14.00 -7.99 -5.37
CA VAL A 514 -14.46 -9.29 -5.90
C VAL A 514 -13.98 -9.53 -7.34
N PRO A 515 -12.67 -9.65 -7.60
CA PRO A 515 -12.16 -10.30 -8.81
C PRO A 515 -12.15 -11.82 -8.64
N THR A 516 -12.02 -12.55 -9.74
CA THR A 516 -12.06 -14.02 -9.78
C THR A 516 -11.03 -14.69 -8.86
N TYR A 517 -9.79 -14.21 -8.84
CA TYR A 517 -8.71 -14.82 -8.04
C TYR A 517 -8.89 -14.71 -6.51
N LYS A 518 -9.79 -13.85 -6.01
CA LYS A 518 -10.09 -13.75 -4.57
C LYS A 518 -11.14 -14.78 -4.11
N ARG A 519 -11.74 -15.53 -5.04
CA ARG A 519 -12.58 -16.72 -4.81
C ARG A 519 -13.70 -16.55 -3.77
N LEU A 520 -14.51 -15.48 -3.91
CA LEU A 520 -15.70 -15.23 -3.07
C LEU A 520 -16.62 -16.45 -2.97
N THR A 521 -16.82 -17.17 -4.07
CA THR A 521 -17.76 -18.30 -4.16
C THR A 521 -17.14 -19.65 -3.86
N LEU A 522 -15.87 -19.72 -3.40
CA LEU A 522 -15.27 -21.00 -2.98
C LEU A 522 -16.10 -21.67 -1.88
N MET A 523 -16.63 -20.87 -0.95
CA MET A 523 -17.52 -21.32 0.12
C MET A 523 -18.93 -21.75 -0.36
N LEU A 524 -19.23 -21.57 -1.65
CA LEU A 524 -20.49 -22.02 -2.27
C LEU A 524 -20.29 -23.27 -3.13
N ARG A 525 -19.08 -23.88 -3.15
CA ARG A 525 -18.84 -25.12 -3.90
C ARG A 525 -19.64 -26.30 -3.33
N ASP A 526 -19.84 -26.34 -2.01
CA ASP A 526 -20.77 -27.27 -1.34
C ASP A 526 -21.79 -26.47 -0.48
N PRO A 527 -22.86 -25.96 -1.10
CA PRO A 527 -23.84 -25.12 -0.40
C PRO A 527 -24.60 -25.90 0.69
N ASP A 528 -24.81 -27.20 0.50
CA ASP A 528 -25.50 -28.04 1.49
C ASP A 528 -24.65 -28.23 2.75
N ARG A 529 -23.33 -28.42 2.59
CA ARG A 529 -22.39 -28.46 3.72
C ARG A 529 -22.31 -27.12 4.43
N LEU A 530 -22.29 -26.02 3.70
CA LEU A 530 -22.33 -24.69 4.31
C LEU A 530 -23.62 -24.48 5.09
N LYS A 531 -24.79 -24.86 4.55
CA LYS A 531 -26.08 -24.80 5.27
C LYS A 531 -26.04 -25.62 6.57
N ARG A 532 -25.49 -26.83 6.55
CA ARG A 532 -25.34 -27.65 7.77
C ARG A 532 -24.49 -26.95 8.84
N LEU A 533 -23.40 -26.30 8.46
CA LEU A 533 -22.55 -25.55 9.41
C LEU A 533 -23.26 -24.30 9.96
N LEU A 534 -23.99 -23.57 9.12
CA LEU A 534 -24.75 -22.38 9.53
C LEU A 534 -25.87 -22.75 10.52
N LEU A 535 -26.50 -23.91 10.34
CA LEU A 535 -27.68 -24.36 11.08
C LEU A 535 -27.37 -25.44 12.14
N ASP A 536 -26.10 -25.71 12.42
CA ASP A 536 -25.72 -26.70 13.42
C ASP A 536 -26.34 -26.36 14.79
N GLU A 537 -26.98 -27.33 15.44
CA GLU A 537 -27.72 -27.11 16.69
C GLU A 537 -26.81 -26.78 17.88
N LYS A 538 -25.55 -27.23 17.84
CA LYS A 538 -24.60 -27.14 18.96
C LYS A 538 -23.46 -26.17 18.68
N ARG A 539 -23.03 -26.09 17.42
CA ARG A 539 -21.86 -25.33 16.99
C ARG A 539 -22.18 -24.50 15.73
N PRO A 540 -23.24 -23.68 15.75
CA PRO A 540 -23.62 -22.89 14.57
C PRO A 540 -22.49 -21.91 14.21
N ILE A 541 -22.39 -21.54 12.95
CA ILE A 541 -21.56 -20.41 12.52
C ILE A 541 -22.43 -19.33 11.89
N GLN A 542 -21.90 -18.12 11.80
CA GLN A 542 -22.50 -17.06 11.02
C GLN A 542 -21.48 -16.32 10.16
N LEU A 543 -21.93 -15.84 8.99
CA LEU A 543 -21.07 -15.22 7.98
C LEU A 543 -21.47 -13.76 7.72
N VAL A 544 -20.49 -12.86 7.77
CA VAL A 544 -20.66 -11.46 7.35
C VAL A 544 -19.79 -11.18 6.15
N ILE A 545 -20.44 -10.96 5.00
CA ILE A 545 -19.78 -10.82 3.70
C ILE A 545 -19.97 -9.39 3.19
N ALA A 546 -18.92 -8.78 2.65
CA ALA A 546 -19.02 -7.49 1.98
C ALA A 546 -18.02 -7.38 0.83
N GLY A 547 -18.33 -6.62 -0.20
CA GLY A 547 -17.39 -6.45 -1.30
C GLY A 547 -17.97 -5.72 -2.49
N LYS A 548 -17.09 -5.20 -3.33
CA LYS A 548 -17.43 -4.48 -4.56
C LYS A 548 -16.70 -5.16 -5.73
N SER A 549 -17.40 -5.37 -6.83
CA SER A 549 -16.76 -5.74 -8.10
C SER A 549 -16.60 -4.50 -8.97
N HIS A 550 -15.60 -4.49 -9.84
CA HIS A 550 -15.40 -3.38 -10.77
C HIS A 550 -16.63 -3.22 -11.68
N PRO A 551 -17.06 -2.00 -12.04
CA PRO A 551 -18.27 -1.82 -12.86
C PRO A 551 -18.20 -2.50 -14.23
N ALA A 552 -17.00 -2.72 -14.76
CA ALA A 552 -16.77 -3.45 -16.02
C ALA A 552 -16.48 -4.96 -15.84
N ASP A 553 -16.42 -5.46 -14.61
CA ASP A 553 -16.18 -6.88 -14.31
C ASP A 553 -17.51 -7.61 -14.10
N GLU A 554 -18.11 -8.05 -15.20
CA GLU A 554 -19.40 -8.75 -15.19
C GLU A 554 -19.32 -10.10 -14.46
N THR A 555 -18.18 -10.79 -14.55
CA THR A 555 -17.95 -12.04 -13.82
C THR A 555 -17.98 -11.79 -12.31
N GLY A 556 -17.24 -10.79 -11.82
CA GLY A 556 -17.25 -10.44 -10.39
C GLY A 556 -18.65 -10.00 -9.90
N LYS A 557 -19.44 -9.31 -10.72
CA LYS A 557 -20.85 -8.99 -10.40
C LYS A 557 -21.72 -10.24 -10.30
N GLN A 558 -21.53 -11.23 -11.17
CA GLN A 558 -22.23 -12.52 -11.08
C GLN A 558 -21.88 -13.27 -9.79
N LEU A 559 -20.61 -13.27 -9.39
CA LEU A 559 -20.18 -13.88 -8.11
C LEU A 559 -20.87 -13.21 -6.91
N ILE A 560 -20.97 -11.87 -6.91
CA ILE A 560 -21.73 -11.13 -5.88
C ILE A 560 -23.20 -11.55 -5.90
N GLN A 561 -23.82 -11.62 -7.08
CA GLN A 561 -25.22 -12.00 -7.18
C GLN A 561 -25.50 -13.41 -6.62
N GLN A 562 -24.67 -14.38 -6.96
CA GLN A 562 -24.78 -15.76 -6.45
C GLN A 562 -24.74 -15.77 -4.92
N MET A 563 -23.78 -15.04 -4.33
CA MET A 563 -23.64 -14.92 -2.89
C MET A 563 -24.84 -14.22 -2.24
N VAL A 564 -25.34 -13.13 -2.82
CA VAL A 564 -26.52 -12.42 -2.30
C VAL A 564 -27.76 -13.32 -2.32
N ARG A 565 -27.98 -14.06 -3.42
CA ARG A 565 -29.11 -14.99 -3.53
C ARG A 565 -29.05 -16.10 -2.49
N PHE A 566 -27.85 -16.65 -2.26
CA PHE A 566 -27.65 -17.64 -1.20
C PHE A 566 -27.90 -17.03 0.18
N ALA A 567 -27.34 -15.87 0.48
CA ALA A 567 -27.51 -15.19 1.77
C ALA A 567 -28.96 -14.75 2.04
N ASP A 568 -29.76 -14.51 1.01
CA ASP A 568 -31.16 -14.09 1.13
C ASP A 568 -32.15 -15.27 1.35
N ASP A 569 -31.68 -16.53 1.25
CA ASP A 569 -32.50 -17.71 1.47
C ASP A 569 -33.15 -17.67 2.88
N PRO A 570 -34.49 -17.70 3.00
CA PRO A 570 -35.18 -17.66 4.28
C PRO A 570 -34.73 -18.68 5.31
N GLU A 571 -34.22 -19.84 4.87
CA GLU A 571 -33.70 -20.89 5.75
C GLU A 571 -32.46 -20.44 6.52
N ILE A 572 -31.58 -19.64 5.90
CA ILE A 572 -30.26 -19.28 6.44
C ILE A 572 -29.99 -17.79 6.61
N ARG A 573 -30.84 -16.89 6.09
CA ARG A 573 -30.65 -15.42 6.13
C ARG A 573 -30.53 -14.80 7.54
N HIS A 574 -30.80 -15.58 8.58
CA HIS A 574 -30.57 -15.19 9.97
C HIS A 574 -29.13 -15.49 10.46
N ARG A 575 -28.34 -16.27 9.69
CA ARG A 575 -26.95 -16.66 9.95
C ARG A 575 -25.95 -16.14 8.92
N ILE A 576 -26.40 -15.64 7.76
CA ILE A 576 -25.52 -15.10 6.73
C ILE A 576 -26.06 -13.78 6.20
N VAL A 577 -25.17 -12.80 5.99
CA VAL A 577 -25.53 -11.51 5.42
C VAL A 577 -24.51 -11.06 4.38
N PHE A 578 -25.00 -10.45 3.28
CA PHE A 578 -24.19 -9.65 2.37
C PHE A 578 -24.46 -8.16 2.61
N LEU A 579 -23.45 -7.41 3.06
CA LEU A 579 -23.54 -5.99 3.35
C LEU A 579 -23.02 -5.17 2.16
N PRO A 580 -23.89 -4.42 1.44
CA PRO A 580 -23.45 -3.61 0.32
C PRO A 580 -22.72 -2.35 0.77
N ASN A 581 -21.94 -1.80 -0.16
CA ASN A 581 -21.14 -0.59 -0.03
C ASN A 581 -20.09 -0.68 1.06
N TYR A 582 -19.22 -1.68 0.97
CA TYR A 582 -18.04 -1.78 1.81
C TYR A 582 -17.18 -0.50 1.73
N ASP A 583 -16.88 0.07 2.89
CA ASP A 583 -16.14 1.32 3.10
C ASP A 583 -15.45 1.32 4.49
N ILE A 584 -14.65 2.35 4.80
CA ILE A 584 -13.92 2.48 6.08
C ILE A 584 -14.90 2.42 7.27
N ALA A 585 -16.06 3.07 7.15
CA ALA A 585 -17.06 3.10 8.22
C ALA A 585 -17.64 1.72 8.52
N MET A 586 -17.91 0.90 7.50
CA MET A 586 -18.29 -0.50 7.71
C MET A 586 -17.15 -1.29 8.34
N ALA A 587 -15.94 -1.11 7.83
CA ALA A 587 -14.75 -1.85 8.24
C ALA A 587 -14.41 -1.65 9.73
N GLN A 588 -14.67 -0.46 10.29
CA GLN A 588 -14.50 -0.17 11.72
C GLN A 588 -15.39 -1.00 12.66
N TYR A 589 -16.50 -1.57 12.17
CA TYR A 589 -17.32 -2.51 12.93
C TYR A 589 -17.03 -3.96 12.55
N LEU A 590 -16.68 -4.18 11.28
CA LEU A 590 -16.49 -5.51 10.72
C LEU A 590 -15.26 -6.20 11.32
N TYR A 591 -14.09 -5.57 11.31
CA TYR A 591 -12.88 -6.21 11.81
C TYR A 591 -12.94 -6.53 13.31
N PRO A 592 -13.39 -5.63 14.20
CA PRO A 592 -13.46 -5.94 15.61
C PRO A 592 -14.54 -6.97 15.97
N GLY A 593 -15.66 -6.96 15.25
CA GLY A 593 -16.80 -7.83 15.51
C GLY A 593 -16.68 -9.24 14.94
N CYS A 594 -15.72 -9.52 14.05
CA CYS A 594 -15.46 -10.89 13.59
C CYS A 594 -14.54 -11.64 14.58
N ASP A 595 -14.83 -12.92 14.80
CA ASP A 595 -13.94 -13.81 15.58
C ASP A 595 -12.92 -14.48 14.67
N VAL A 596 -13.31 -14.77 13.42
CA VAL A 596 -12.43 -15.31 12.39
C VAL A 596 -12.47 -14.44 11.14
N TRP A 597 -11.30 -14.18 10.56
CA TRP A 597 -11.17 -13.49 9.28
C TRP A 597 -10.78 -14.49 8.18
N LEU A 598 -11.64 -14.65 7.18
CA LEU A 598 -11.45 -15.61 6.09
C LEU A 598 -10.70 -14.98 4.90
N ASN A 599 -9.64 -15.65 4.46
CA ASN A 599 -8.84 -15.26 3.31
C ASN A 599 -8.41 -16.45 2.43
N ASN A 600 -9.08 -16.62 1.28
CA ASN A 600 -8.87 -17.75 0.38
C ASN A 600 -8.49 -17.35 -1.06
N PRO A 601 -7.54 -16.41 -1.27
CA PRO A 601 -7.09 -16.06 -2.61
C PRO A 601 -6.39 -17.25 -3.26
N LEU A 602 -6.30 -17.26 -4.59
CA LEU A 602 -5.36 -18.12 -5.29
C LEU A 602 -3.93 -17.72 -4.94
N ARG A 603 -3.12 -18.67 -4.48
CA ARG A 603 -1.69 -18.47 -4.26
C ARG A 603 -0.93 -18.47 -5.60
N PRO A 604 0.05 -17.59 -5.84
CA PRO A 604 0.55 -16.50 -4.99
C PRO A 604 0.01 -15.11 -5.41
N PHE A 605 -1.30 -14.98 -5.65
CA PHE A 605 -1.91 -13.75 -6.21
C PHE A 605 -2.41 -12.75 -5.15
N GLU A 606 -2.13 -12.98 -3.88
CA GLU A 606 -2.25 -11.97 -2.82
C GLU A 606 -0.87 -11.34 -2.53
N ALA A 607 -0.65 -10.12 -2.99
CA ALA A 607 0.61 -9.42 -2.70
C ALA A 607 0.85 -9.21 -1.19
N CYS A 608 -0.20 -9.01 -0.40
CA CYS A 608 -0.07 -8.90 1.05
C CYS A 608 -1.39 -9.26 1.74
N GLY A 609 -2.38 -8.35 1.71
CA GLY A 609 -3.70 -8.58 2.32
C GLY A 609 -3.89 -7.99 3.72
N THR A 610 -3.87 -6.65 3.85
CA THR A 610 -3.93 -5.93 5.13
C THR A 610 -5.23 -6.10 5.93
N SER A 611 -6.28 -6.73 5.38
CA SER A 611 -7.52 -6.98 6.12
C SER A 611 -7.35 -7.94 7.30
N GLY A 612 -6.51 -8.98 7.14
CA GLY A 612 -6.25 -9.95 8.21
C GLY A 612 -5.47 -9.34 9.38
N MET A 613 -4.58 -8.39 9.07
CA MET A 613 -3.84 -7.60 10.07
C MET A 613 -4.79 -6.80 10.98
N LYS A 614 -5.83 -6.19 10.40
CA LYS A 614 -6.82 -5.40 11.15
C LYS A 614 -7.67 -6.27 12.06
N ALA A 615 -8.05 -7.45 11.59
CA ALA A 615 -8.75 -8.42 12.41
C ALA A 615 -7.87 -8.90 13.58
N ALA A 616 -6.59 -9.24 13.32
CA ALA A 616 -5.64 -9.68 14.32
C ALA A 616 -5.47 -8.68 15.48
N LEU A 617 -5.35 -7.38 15.17
CA LEU A 617 -5.25 -6.32 16.19
C LEU A 617 -6.49 -6.17 17.09
N ASN A 618 -7.63 -6.76 16.71
CA ASN A 618 -8.85 -6.79 17.50
C ASN A 618 -9.17 -8.19 18.07
N GLY A 619 -8.16 -9.06 18.14
CA GLY A 619 -8.30 -10.44 18.63
C GLY A 619 -9.15 -11.32 17.71
N GLY A 620 -9.24 -11.01 16.43
CA GLY A 620 -9.77 -11.91 15.40
C GLY A 620 -8.68 -12.86 14.91
N LEU A 621 -9.01 -14.15 14.77
CA LEU A 621 -8.09 -15.19 14.31
C LEU A 621 -8.14 -15.31 12.78
N ASN A 622 -7.02 -15.58 12.13
CA ASN A 622 -7.01 -15.72 10.67
C ASN A 622 -7.27 -17.18 10.26
N LEU A 623 -8.13 -17.36 9.25
CA LEU A 623 -8.31 -18.62 8.52
C LEU A 623 -7.96 -18.32 7.06
N SER A 624 -6.74 -18.64 6.66
CA SER A 624 -6.19 -18.14 5.40
C SER A 624 -5.36 -19.16 4.64
N ILE A 625 -5.36 -19.07 3.31
CA ILE A 625 -4.31 -19.66 2.46
C ILE A 625 -2.97 -19.00 2.84
N LEU A 626 -1.87 -19.77 2.82
CA LEU A 626 -0.49 -19.27 3.03
C LEU A 626 -0.04 -18.44 1.83
N ASP A 627 -0.50 -17.20 1.77
CA ASP A 627 -0.19 -16.23 0.72
C ASP A 627 -0.04 -14.82 1.33
N GLY A 628 0.58 -13.90 0.59
CA GLY A 628 0.81 -12.52 1.03
C GLY A 628 1.63 -12.42 2.32
N TRP A 629 1.11 -11.74 3.34
CA TRP A 629 1.78 -11.64 4.66
C TRP A 629 1.58 -12.87 5.55
N TRP A 630 0.57 -13.70 5.23
CA TRP A 630 0.25 -14.85 6.08
C TRP A 630 1.30 -15.95 5.94
N ASP A 631 1.86 -16.11 4.74
CA ASP A 631 2.95 -17.05 4.43
C ASP A 631 4.18 -16.83 5.34
N GLU A 632 4.52 -15.56 5.65
CA GLU A 632 5.70 -15.23 6.46
C GLU A 632 5.49 -15.30 7.99
N TRP A 633 4.26 -15.12 8.51
CA TRP A 633 4.02 -14.99 9.96
C TRP A 633 3.08 -16.02 10.58
N PHE A 634 2.52 -16.95 9.81
CA PHE A 634 1.76 -18.07 10.37
C PHE A 634 2.67 -18.96 11.23
N ASP A 635 2.24 -19.30 12.45
CA ASP A 635 3.00 -20.14 13.38
C ASP A 635 2.24 -21.37 13.91
N GLY A 636 1.00 -21.59 13.46
CA GLY A 636 0.15 -22.69 13.92
C GLY A 636 -0.69 -22.39 15.17
N GLU A 637 -0.39 -21.32 15.90
CA GLU A 637 -1.10 -20.92 17.12
C GLU A 637 -1.92 -19.63 16.93
N ASN A 638 -1.51 -18.78 15.98
CA ASN A 638 -2.16 -17.50 15.66
C ASN A 638 -3.34 -17.58 14.67
N GLY A 639 -3.78 -18.79 14.30
CA GLY A 639 -4.88 -19.02 13.39
C GLY A 639 -4.80 -20.38 12.69
N TRP A 640 -5.29 -20.44 11.46
CA TRP A 640 -5.31 -21.65 10.63
C TRP A 640 -4.84 -21.36 9.21
N ALA A 641 -4.05 -22.29 8.68
CA ALA A 641 -3.69 -22.35 7.27
C ALA A 641 -4.66 -23.26 6.51
N ILE A 642 -5.31 -22.74 5.47
CA ILE A 642 -6.01 -23.56 4.49
C ILE A 642 -4.94 -24.20 3.60
N PRO A 643 -4.83 -25.53 3.52
CA PRO A 643 -3.86 -26.18 2.65
C PRO A 643 -4.10 -25.79 1.19
N THR A 644 -3.02 -25.37 0.52
CA THR A 644 -3.03 -25.12 -0.93
C THR A 644 -2.90 -26.45 -1.67
N ALA A 645 -3.63 -26.65 -2.76
CA ALA A 645 -3.45 -27.86 -3.59
C ALA A 645 -2.31 -27.67 -4.59
N ASP A 646 -1.08 -27.55 -4.08
CA ASP A 646 0.13 -27.36 -4.87
C ASP A 646 0.33 -28.51 -5.88
N GLY A 647 0.72 -28.15 -7.11
CA GLY A 647 0.92 -29.11 -8.21
C GLY A 647 -0.37 -29.60 -8.90
N VAL A 648 -1.54 -29.09 -8.53
CA VAL A 648 -2.81 -29.36 -9.23
C VAL A 648 -3.04 -28.30 -10.32
N GLU A 649 -2.86 -28.69 -11.58
CA GLU A 649 -3.04 -27.79 -12.74
C GLU A 649 -4.52 -27.51 -13.05
N ASP A 650 -5.40 -28.48 -12.80
CA ASP A 650 -6.84 -28.33 -13.02
C ASP A 650 -7.48 -27.40 -11.97
N ALA A 651 -7.96 -26.24 -12.43
CA ALA A 651 -8.49 -25.19 -11.59
C ALA A 651 -9.73 -25.61 -10.78
N GLU A 652 -10.62 -26.42 -11.35
CA GLU A 652 -11.84 -26.88 -10.68
C GLU A 652 -11.50 -27.90 -9.60
N ARG A 653 -10.62 -28.86 -9.89
CA ARG A 653 -10.15 -29.84 -8.93
C ARG A 653 -9.40 -29.20 -7.77
N ARG A 654 -8.54 -28.21 -8.04
CA ARG A 654 -7.86 -27.43 -7.00
C ARG A 654 -8.89 -26.78 -6.08
N ASP A 655 -9.85 -26.08 -6.66
CA ASP A 655 -10.87 -25.38 -5.89
C ASP A 655 -11.76 -26.35 -5.08
N ASP A 656 -12.04 -27.56 -5.59
CA ASP A 656 -12.74 -28.61 -4.82
C ASP A 656 -11.93 -29.09 -3.61
N ILE A 657 -10.62 -29.33 -3.78
CA ILE A 657 -9.72 -29.77 -2.70
C ILE A 657 -9.63 -28.68 -1.62
N GLU A 658 -9.40 -27.44 -2.02
CA GLU A 658 -9.23 -26.33 -1.08
C GLU A 658 -10.55 -25.95 -0.40
N ALA A 659 -11.69 -26.07 -1.08
CA ALA A 659 -13.01 -25.91 -0.46
C ALA A 659 -13.28 -27.01 0.57
N ALA A 660 -12.97 -28.27 0.25
CA ALA A 660 -13.11 -29.37 1.21
C ALA A 660 -12.26 -29.15 2.46
N ALA A 661 -11.00 -28.74 2.29
CA ALA A 661 -10.09 -28.44 3.40
C ALA A 661 -10.58 -27.24 4.24
N LEU A 662 -11.13 -26.20 3.61
CA LEU A 662 -11.76 -25.08 4.30
C LEU A 662 -12.91 -25.55 5.20
N TYR A 663 -13.81 -26.37 4.68
CA TYR A 663 -14.93 -26.90 5.48
C TYR A 663 -14.44 -27.82 6.61
N ASP A 664 -13.47 -28.68 6.35
CA ASP A 664 -12.90 -29.59 7.35
C ASP A 664 -12.28 -28.81 8.53
N LEU A 665 -11.57 -27.71 8.24
CA LEU A 665 -11.03 -26.82 9.27
C LEU A 665 -12.13 -26.18 10.10
N ILE A 666 -13.18 -25.66 9.45
CA ILE A 666 -14.30 -25.02 10.16
C ILE A 666 -15.01 -26.03 11.08
N GLU A 667 -15.33 -27.21 10.55
CA GLU A 667 -16.12 -28.24 11.23
C GLU A 667 -15.35 -28.91 12.38
N ASN A 668 -14.07 -29.22 12.17
CA ASN A 668 -13.30 -30.06 13.09
C ASN A 668 -12.32 -29.29 13.98
N SER A 669 -12.03 -28.02 13.69
CA SER A 669 -11.05 -27.23 14.45
C SER A 669 -11.61 -25.89 14.90
N VAL A 670 -12.08 -25.04 13.99
CA VAL A 670 -12.51 -23.67 14.31
C VAL A 670 -13.75 -23.66 15.21
N ALA A 671 -14.87 -24.21 14.75
CA ALA A 671 -16.11 -24.19 15.52
C ALA A 671 -15.99 -24.96 16.84
N PRO A 672 -15.39 -26.18 16.90
CA PRO A 672 -15.20 -26.87 18.16
C PRO A 672 -14.42 -26.05 19.20
N ARG A 673 -13.33 -25.37 18.82
CA ARG A 673 -12.53 -24.56 19.77
C ARG A 673 -13.28 -23.33 20.31
N PHE A 674 -14.17 -22.74 19.53
CA PHE A 674 -14.99 -21.61 19.97
C PHE A 674 -16.05 -22.03 21.00
N TYR A 675 -16.66 -23.20 20.80
CA TYR A 675 -17.74 -23.72 21.66
C TYR A 675 -17.26 -24.65 22.79
N ASP A 676 -15.96 -24.96 22.83
CA ASP A 676 -15.31 -25.71 23.91
C ASP A 676 -15.07 -24.78 25.12
N VAL A 677 -16.11 -24.65 25.94
CA VAL A 677 -16.12 -23.77 27.12
C VAL A 677 -15.98 -24.57 28.42
N ASP A 678 -15.39 -23.93 29.43
CA ASP A 678 -15.31 -24.47 30.79
C ASP A 678 -16.63 -24.30 31.59
N ALA A 679 -16.57 -24.59 32.90
CA ALA A 679 -17.72 -24.48 33.79
C ALA A 679 -18.22 -23.02 33.97
N GLU A 680 -17.35 -22.05 33.74
CA GLU A 680 -17.62 -20.61 33.78
C GLU A 680 -18.08 -20.05 32.42
N GLY A 681 -18.15 -20.89 31.38
CA GLY A 681 -18.58 -20.51 30.04
C GLY A 681 -17.50 -19.83 29.20
N LEU A 682 -16.22 -19.97 29.55
CA LEU A 682 -15.09 -19.37 28.84
C LEU A 682 -14.39 -20.37 27.91
N PRO A 683 -14.15 -20.02 26.63
CA PRO A 683 -13.42 -20.89 25.71
C PRO A 683 -11.91 -20.74 25.90
N GLN A 684 -11.35 -21.50 26.83
CA GLN A 684 -9.96 -21.35 27.29
C GLN A 684 -8.92 -21.45 26.17
N ASN A 685 -9.10 -22.40 25.25
CA ASN A 685 -8.22 -22.59 24.10
C ASN A 685 -8.33 -21.42 23.10
N TRP A 686 -9.55 -20.95 22.84
CA TRP A 686 -9.78 -19.81 21.95
C TRP A 686 -9.16 -18.51 22.48
N ILE A 687 -9.36 -18.22 23.77
CA ILE A 687 -8.79 -17.04 24.42
C ILE A 687 -7.26 -17.11 24.40
N SER A 688 -6.68 -18.29 24.59
CA SER A 688 -5.22 -18.48 24.47
C SER A 688 -4.72 -18.12 23.07
N MET A 689 -5.43 -18.53 22.01
CA MET A 689 -5.09 -18.16 20.62
C MET A 689 -5.20 -16.65 20.40
N ILE A 690 -6.22 -15.99 20.97
CA ILE A 690 -6.36 -14.52 20.91
C ILE A 690 -5.16 -13.84 21.56
N THR A 691 -4.82 -14.24 22.79
CA THR A 691 -3.68 -13.70 23.54
C THR A 691 -2.38 -13.88 22.76
N HIS A 692 -2.14 -15.08 22.22
CA HIS A 692 -0.98 -15.38 21.39
C HIS A 692 -0.92 -14.53 20.13
N THR A 693 -2.04 -14.43 19.41
CA THR A 693 -2.17 -13.61 18.19
C THR A 693 -1.82 -12.14 18.46
N LEU A 694 -2.38 -11.57 19.52
CA LEU A 694 -2.09 -10.18 19.88
C LEU A 694 -0.62 -10.00 20.28
N ALA A 695 -0.03 -10.93 21.05
CA ALA A 695 1.36 -10.85 21.47
C ALA A 695 2.37 -10.99 20.31
N THR A 696 2.14 -11.93 19.39
CA THR A 696 3.12 -12.25 18.33
C THR A 696 2.92 -11.44 17.06
N LEU A 697 1.68 -11.19 16.65
CA LEU A 697 1.37 -10.42 15.44
C LEU A 697 1.22 -8.92 15.74
N GLY A 698 0.75 -8.55 16.92
CA GLY A 698 0.57 -7.15 17.35
C GLY A 698 1.71 -6.22 16.95
N PRO A 699 2.96 -6.45 17.38
CA PRO A 699 4.10 -5.59 17.02
C PRO A 699 4.46 -5.64 15.53
N LYS A 700 4.16 -6.74 14.82
CA LYS A 700 4.56 -6.94 13.42
C LYS A 700 3.60 -6.26 12.45
N VAL A 701 2.29 -6.35 12.68
CA VAL A 701 1.26 -5.92 11.71
C VAL A 701 1.02 -4.40 11.69
N LEU A 702 1.74 -3.63 12.50
CA LEU A 702 1.54 -2.19 12.65
C LEU A 702 2.17 -1.40 11.51
N ALA A 703 1.43 -0.40 11.04
CA ALA A 703 1.97 0.55 10.06
C ALA A 703 3.14 1.36 10.64
N SER A 704 3.21 1.58 11.95
CA SER A 704 4.35 2.26 12.60
C SER A 704 5.66 1.54 12.32
N ARG A 705 5.69 0.22 12.44
CA ARG A 705 6.82 -0.61 12.04
C ARG A 705 7.12 -0.45 10.56
N MET A 706 6.12 -0.61 9.68
CA MET A 706 6.28 -0.47 8.23
C MET A 706 6.89 0.89 7.85
N VAL A 707 6.38 2.01 8.40
CA VAL A 707 6.89 3.36 8.09
C VAL A 707 8.30 3.57 8.64
N ARG A 708 8.65 2.99 9.79
CA ARG A 708 10.04 2.96 10.29
C ARG A 708 10.95 2.22 9.31
N ASP A 709 10.53 1.04 8.84
CA ASP A 709 11.28 0.25 7.85
C ASP A 709 11.51 1.04 6.55
N TYR A 710 10.46 1.67 5.99
CA TYR A 710 10.61 2.57 4.85
C TYR A 710 11.59 3.72 5.14
N THR A 711 11.49 4.34 6.31
CA THR A 711 12.32 5.49 6.68
C THR A 711 13.79 5.12 6.79
N THR A 712 14.10 4.02 7.47
CA THR A 712 15.48 3.60 7.75
C THR A 712 16.13 2.86 6.59
N GLN A 713 15.38 2.00 5.90
CA GLN A 713 15.91 1.11 4.86
C GLN A 713 15.84 1.72 3.46
N LEU A 714 14.90 2.64 3.20
CA LEU A 714 14.68 3.20 1.86
C LEU A 714 14.85 4.72 1.81
N TYR A 715 14.10 5.50 2.57
CA TYR A 715 14.11 6.97 2.46
C TYR A 715 15.44 7.58 2.90
N GLY A 716 16.01 7.18 4.04
CA GLY A 716 17.33 7.65 4.47
C GLY A 716 18.42 7.37 3.44
N PRO A 717 18.60 6.12 2.98
CA PRO A 717 19.53 5.77 1.92
C PRO A 717 19.28 6.50 0.58
N ALA A 718 18.02 6.65 0.16
CA ALA A 718 17.66 7.39 -1.06
C ALA A 718 18.01 8.87 -0.96
N ALA A 719 17.78 9.50 0.20
CA ALA A 719 18.13 10.90 0.43
C ALA A 719 19.64 11.10 0.31
N ARG A 720 20.44 10.24 0.96
CA ARG A 720 21.90 10.30 0.90
C ARG A 720 22.45 10.06 -0.50
N ALA A 721 21.92 9.08 -1.22
CA ALA A 721 22.28 8.85 -2.63
C ALA A 721 21.93 10.09 -3.48
N GLY A 722 20.73 10.64 -3.28
CA GLY A 722 20.31 11.89 -3.92
C GLY A 722 21.27 13.05 -3.64
N TRP A 723 21.67 13.27 -2.39
CA TRP A 723 22.60 14.35 -2.03
C TRP A 723 24.00 14.15 -2.62
N ALA A 724 24.48 12.90 -2.67
CA ALA A 724 25.79 12.58 -3.26
C ALA A 724 25.83 12.87 -4.78
N LEU A 725 24.73 12.61 -5.49
CA LEU A 725 24.65 12.87 -6.94
C LEU A 725 24.26 14.32 -7.27
N ASN A 726 23.47 14.97 -6.40
CA ASN A 726 22.89 16.29 -6.61
C ASN A 726 23.61 17.40 -5.84
N GLY A 727 24.93 17.28 -5.64
CA GLY A 727 25.75 18.37 -5.13
C GLY A 727 25.66 19.63 -6.00
N GLU A 728 26.24 20.76 -5.57
CA GLU A 728 26.06 22.07 -6.24
C GLU A 728 26.35 22.07 -7.75
N THR A 729 27.31 21.24 -8.18
CA THR A 729 27.75 21.11 -9.58
C THR A 729 27.26 19.84 -10.27
N PHE A 730 26.50 18.97 -9.58
CA PHE A 730 26.06 17.65 -10.05
C PHE A 730 27.19 16.71 -10.47
N GLU A 731 28.40 16.87 -9.92
CA GLU A 731 29.57 16.04 -10.27
C GLU A 731 29.31 14.54 -10.15
N GLY A 732 28.66 14.08 -9.08
CA GLY A 732 28.35 12.66 -8.90
C GLY A 732 27.38 12.10 -9.95
N ALA A 733 26.40 12.89 -10.38
CA ALA A 733 25.48 12.48 -11.45
C ALA A 733 26.19 12.41 -12.82
N ARG A 734 27.08 13.37 -13.10
CA ARG A 734 27.89 13.39 -14.32
C ARG A 734 28.86 12.22 -14.41
N ASP A 735 29.55 11.97 -13.31
CA ASP A 735 30.48 10.86 -13.15
C ASP A 735 29.78 9.51 -13.36
N LEU A 736 28.66 9.28 -12.66
CA LEU A 736 27.90 8.04 -12.81
C LEU A 736 27.34 7.85 -14.22
N ALA A 737 26.84 8.91 -14.87
CA ALA A 737 26.34 8.84 -16.23
C ALA A 737 27.45 8.52 -17.24
N ALA A 738 28.62 9.17 -17.10
CA ALA A 738 29.79 8.90 -17.93
C ALA A 738 30.30 7.45 -17.74
N TYR A 739 30.37 6.99 -16.50
CA TYR A 739 30.69 5.61 -16.14
C TYR A 739 29.71 4.62 -16.79
N LYS A 740 28.40 4.80 -16.61
CA LYS A 740 27.37 3.91 -17.19
C LYS A 740 27.45 3.88 -18.73
N ALA A 741 27.74 5.01 -19.37
CA ALA A 741 27.93 5.06 -20.82
C ALA A 741 29.18 4.28 -21.26
N LYS A 742 30.31 4.46 -20.57
CA LYS A 742 31.57 3.74 -20.81
C LYS A 742 31.37 2.23 -20.67
N VAL A 743 30.77 1.80 -19.56
CA VAL A 743 30.49 0.39 -19.25
C VAL A 743 29.61 -0.24 -20.31
N LYS A 744 28.48 0.37 -20.66
CA LYS A 744 27.57 -0.18 -21.70
C LYS A 744 28.24 -0.34 -23.06
N ALA A 745 29.13 0.59 -23.43
CA ALA A 745 29.87 0.51 -24.68
C ALA A 745 30.94 -0.59 -24.68
N ALA A 746 31.62 -0.79 -23.54
CA ALA A 746 32.68 -1.79 -23.39
C ALA A 746 32.16 -3.23 -23.16
N TRP A 747 31.00 -3.37 -22.52
CA TRP A 747 30.47 -4.65 -22.03
C TRP A 747 30.45 -5.81 -23.04
N PRO A 748 30.10 -5.61 -24.34
CA PRO A 748 30.13 -6.69 -25.33
C PRO A 748 31.50 -7.34 -25.53
N THR A 749 32.58 -6.70 -25.06
CA THR A 749 33.96 -7.21 -25.13
C THR A 749 34.51 -7.67 -23.78
N VAL A 750 33.75 -7.49 -22.69
CA VAL A 750 34.12 -7.98 -21.36
C VAL A 750 33.87 -9.49 -21.30
N ARG A 751 34.89 -10.26 -20.91
CA ARG A 751 34.77 -11.72 -20.75
C ARG A 751 35.83 -12.27 -19.80
N VAL A 752 35.50 -13.37 -19.14
CA VAL A 752 36.49 -14.21 -18.46
C VAL A 752 37.17 -15.06 -19.53
N ASP A 753 38.49 -14.91 -19.70
CA ASP A 753 39.24 -15.65 -20.73
C ASP A 753 39.60 -17.06 -20.25
N HIS A 754 40.02 -17.19 -18.98
CA HIS A 754 40.31 -18.48 -18.35
C HIS A 754 40.32 -18.35 -16.81
N VAL A 755 40.02 -19.45 -16.12
CA VAL A 755 40.06 -19.56 -14.66
C VAL A 755 40.96 -20.75 -14.30
N GLU A 756 41.96 -20.50 -13.46
CA GLU A 756 42.84 -21.52 -12.90
C GLU A 756 42.57 -21.66 -11.39
N SER A 757 42.49 -22.89 -10.91
CA SER A 757 42.38 -23.17 -9.49
C SER A 757 43.49 -24.07 -8.97
N SER A 758 43.96 -23.80 -7.76
CA SER A 758 44.95 -24.62 -7.06
C SER A 758 44.66 -24.66 -5.55
N GLY A 759 45.46 -25.38 -4.76
CA GLY A 759 45.34 -25.40 -3.29
C GLY A 759 44.51 -26.56 -2.70
N VAL A 760 43.79 -27.32 -3.54
CA VAL A 760 43.03 -28.51 -3.13
C VAL A 760 43.50 -29.76 -3.87
N GLY A 761 43.51 -30.91 -3.19
CA GLY A 761 43.86 -32.21 -3.77
C GLY A 761 42.69 -32.89 -4.48
N ASP A 762 42.91 -34.13 -4.95
CA ASP A 762 41.87 -34.94 -5.63
C ASP A 762 40.65 -35.27 -4.74
N SER A 763 40.81 -35.15 -3.41
CA SER A 763 39.75 -35.34 -2.40
C SER A 763 39.80 -34.18 -1.41
N PRO A 764 39.18 -33.03 -1.72
CA PRO A 764 39.26 -31.84 -0.86
C PRO A 764 38.61 -32.08 0.50
N GLU A 765 39.27 -31.63 1.57
CA GLU A 765 38.75 -31.70 2.94
C GLU A 765 38.15 -30.36 3.40
N ILE A 766 37.20 -30.41 4.34
CA ILE A 766 36.66 -29.18 4.94
C ILE A 766 37.79 -28.41 5.62
N GLY A 767 37.87 -27.11 5.34
CA GLY A 767 38.89 -26.22 5.87
C GLY A 767 40.11 -26.07 4.94
N GLU A 768 40.21 -26.85 3.86
CA GLU A 768 41.15 -26.55 2.78
C GLU A 768 40.76 -25.25 2.06
N THR A 769 41.76 -24.61 1.43
CA THR A 769 41.60 -23.33 0.74
C THR A 769 41.84 -23.53 -0.75
N LEU A 770 40.84 -23.20 -1.55
CA LEU A 770 40.92 -23.14 -3.01
C LEU A 770 41.43 -21.76 -3.43
N HIS A 771 42.59 -21.70 -4.07
CA HIS A 771 43.12 -20.49 -4.67
C HIS A 771 42.58 -20.35 -6.09
N VAL A 772 41.81 -19.29 -6.35
CA VAL A 772 41.18 -19.02 -7.66
C VAL A 772 41.91 -17.87 -8.34
N ASN A 773 42.34 -18.09 -9.58
CA ASN A 773 42.99 -17.11 -10.44
C ASN A 773 42.14 -16.92 -11.70
N ALA A 774 41.60 -15.71 -11.90
CA ALA A 774 40.79 -15.36 -13.05
C ALA A 774 41.56 -14.39 -13.97
N TYR A 775 41.62 -14.73 -15.25
CA TYR A 775 42.18 -13.87 -16.29
C TYR A 775 41.02 -13.29 -17.10
N VAL A 776 40.87 -11.96 -17.07
CA VAL A 776 39.68 -11.27 -17.56
C VAL A 776 40.07 -10.21 -18.58
N SER A 777 39.39 -10.18 -19.72
CA SER A 777 39.44 -9.08 -20.68
C SER A 777 38.37 -8.05 -20.30
N LEU A 778 38.77 -6.80 -20.01
CA LEU A 778 37.87 -5.75 -19.50
C LEU A 778 37.38 -4.76 -20.58
N GLY A 779 37.75 -4.94 -21.85
CA GLY A 779 37.19 -4.13 -22.94
C GLY A 779 37.52 -2.63 -22.87
N GLY A 780 38.60 -2.25 -22.18
CA GLY A 780 38.98 -0.86 -21.92
C GLY A 780 38.40 -0.25 -20.65
N LEU A 781 37.74 -1.05 -19.81
CA LEU A 781 37.47 -0.70 -18.41
C LEU A 781 38.71 -0.96 -17.54
N GLU A 782 38.86 -0.15 -16.50
CA GLU A 782 39.90 -0.31 -15.49
C GLU A 782 39.51 -1.36 -14.45
N PRO A 783 40.48 -2.01 -13.77
CA PRO A 783 40.18 -3.04 -12.77
C PRO A 783 39.32 -2.58 -11.58
N ASP A 784 39.33 -1.30 -11.23
CA ASP A 784 38.53 -0.72 -10.14
C ASP A 784 37.10 -0.33 -10.56
N GLU A 785 36.83 -0.30 -11.87
CA GLU A 785 35.51 -0.05 -12.47
C GLU A 785 34.63 -1.31 -12.53
N VAL A 786 35.18 -2.47 -12.15
CA VAL A 786 34.48 -3.76 -12.11
C VAL A 786 34.66 -4.46 -10.76
N ASP A 787 33.78 -5.41 -10.48
CA ASP A 787 33.93 -6.38 -9.41
C ASP A 787 33.99 -7.78 -10.05
N VAL A 788 35.16 -8.41 -9.97
CA VAL A 788 35.34 -9.80 -10.43
C VAL A 788 35.09 -10.69 -9.23
N GLN A 789 34.10 -11.56 -9.33
CA GLN A 789 33.66 -12.41 -8.23
C GLN A 789 33.87 -13.87 -8.55
N VAL A 790 34.33 -14.65 -7.57
CA VAL A 790 34.12 -16.10 -7.56
C VAL A 790 32.75 -16.39 -6.95
N VAL A 791 31.99 -17.24 -7.62
CA VAL A 791 30.62 -17.61 -7.25
C VAL A 791 30.61 -19.11 -7.02
N HIS A 792 30.35 -19.56 -5.80
CA HIS A 792 30.47 -20.97 -5.42
C HIS A 792 29.25 -21.48 -4.69
N GLY A 793 28.98 -22.78 -4.81
CA GLY A 793 27.80 -23.41 -4.23
C GLY A 793 27.78 -24.92 -4.41
N THR A 794 26.63 -25.51 -4.15
CA THR A 794 26.42 -26.95 -4.35
C THR A 794 26.11 -27.23 -5.81
N ALA A 795 26.96 -28.02 -6.47
CA ALA A 795 26.77 -28.41 -7.86
C ALA A 795 25.82 -29.60 -7.99
N ARG A 796 24.84 -29.49 -8.89
CA ARG A 796 23.89 -30.57 -9.22
C ARG A 796 24.40 -31.44 -10.37
N ASP A 797 23.71 -32.55 -10.62
CA ASP A 797 23.92 -33.39 -11.82
C ASP A 797 23.71 -32.62 -13.14
N SER A 798 23.03 -31.46 -13.09
CA SER A 798 22.83 -30.54 -14.22
C SER A 798 23.94 -29.49 -14.37
N ASP A 799 24.99 -29.55 -13.54
CA ASP A 799 26.05 -28.54 -13.40
C ASP A 799 25.55 -27.14 -12.94
N GLU A 800 24.29 -27.02 -12.53
CA GLU A 800 23.75 -25.82 -11.89
C GLU A 800 24.20 -25.71 -10.44
N LEU A 801 24.58 -24.50 -10.02
CA LEU A 801 24.93 -24.19 -8.63
C LEU A 801 23.68 -23.84 -7.82
N ARG A 802 23.65 -24.28 -6.55
CA ARG A 802 22.66 -23.87 -5.55
C ARG A 802 23.31 -23.36 -4.27
N ASP A 803 22.53 -22.64 -3.47
CA ASP A 803 22.95 -22.07 -2.19
C ASP A 803 24.23 -21.24 -2.33
N VAL A 804 24.20 -20.41 -3.38
CA VAL A 804 25.35 -19.72 -3.96
C VAL A 804 25.84 -18.63 -3.02
N VAL A 805 27.17 -18.50 -2.94
CA VAL A 805 27.88 -17.42 -2.24
C VAL A 805 28.87 -16.80 -3.20
N SER A 806 28.98 -15.47 -3.18
CA SER A 806 29.91 -14.72 -4.02
C SER A 806 30.96 -13.99 -3.19
N GLU A 807 32.22 -14.03 -3.64
CA GLU A 807 33.35 -13.35 -3.01
C GLU A 807 34.16 -12.57 -4.06
N SER A 808 34.52 -11.32 -3.75
CA SER A 808 35.31 -10.48 -4.67
C SER A 808 36.77 -10.93 -4.73
N LEU A 809 37.25 -11.19 -5.94
CA LEU A 809 38.66 -11.41 -6.25
C LEU A 809 39.42 -10.08 -6.26
N GLN A 810 40.65 -10.10 -5.78
CA GLN A 810 41.53 -8.93 -5.74
C GLN A 810 42.28 -8.79 -7.07
N PHE A 811 42.38 -7.57 -7.57
CA PHE A 811 43.25 -7.27 -8.72
C PHE A 811 44.72 -7.50 -8.35
N VAL A 812 45.45 -8.20 -9.22
CA VAL A 812 46.87 -8.53 -9.02
C VAL A 812 47.75 -7.75 -9.99
N GLU A 813 47.58 -7.98 -11.29
CA GLU A 813 48.39 -7.32 -12.33
C GLU A 813 47.66 -7.28 -13.69
N SER A 814 48.24 -6.55 -14.65
CA SER A 814 47.73 -6.45 -16.03
C SER A 814 48.76 -6.96 -17.03
N TYR A 815 48.30 -7.60 -18.09
CA TYR A 815 49.11 -8.17 -19.17
C TYR A 815 48.91 -7.43 -20.50
N GLU A 816 49.72 -7.76 -21.49
CA GLU A 816 49.56 -7.27 -22.87
C GLU A 816 48.17 -7.63 -23.44
N GLY A 817 47.62 -6.73 -24.26
CA GLY A 817 46.34 -6.96 -24.94
C GLY A 817 45.09 -6.71 -24.09
N GLY A 818 45.20 -6.04 -22.93
CA GLY A 818 44.06 -5.64 -22.11
C GLY A 818 43.47 -6.75 -21.25
N ARG A 819 44.31 -7.73 -20.88
CA ARG A 819 43.96 -8.81 -19.95
C ARG A 819 44.43 -8.47 -18.54
N HIS A 820 43.62 -8.79 -17.55
CA HIS A 820 43.87 -8.48 -16.14
C HIS A 820 43.76 -9.74 -15.31
N HIS A 821 44.63 -9.89 -14.31
CA HIS A 821 44.65 -11.00 -13.37
C HIS A 821 43.97 -10.60 -12.07
N PHE A 822 43.00 -11.41 -11.65
CA PHE A 822 42.35 -11.33 -10.36
C PHE A 822 42.55 -12.63 -9.59
N ALA A 823 42.79 -12.54 -8.28
CA ALA A 823 43.03 -13.69 -7.44
C ALA A 823 42.29 -13.59 -6.10
N GLY A 824 41.91 -14.73 -5.55
CA GLY A 824 41.24 -14.81 -4.25
C GLY A 824 41.27 -16.22 -3.68
N ASP A 825 41.08 -16.30 -2.37
CA ASP A 825 41.15 -17.53 -1.60
C ASP A 825 39.77 -17.90 -1.10
N LEU A 826 39.36 -19.13 -1.37
CA LEU A 826 38.05 -19.65 -1.01
C LEU A 826 38.17 -20.81 -0.02
N ALA A 827 37.66 -20.61 1.19
CA ALA A 827 37.65 -21.66 2.21
C ALA A 827 36.51 -22.67 1.96
N LEU A 828 36.86 -23.95 1.84
CA LEU A 828 35.87 -25.02 1.68
C LEU A 828 35.17 -25.30 3.01
N ALA A 829 33.99 -24.72 3.19
CA ALA A 829 33.24 -24.78 4.45
C ALA A 829 32.10 -25.81 4.46
N ARG A 830 31.87 -26.54 3.37
CA ARG A 830 30.71 -27.43 3.18
C ARG A 830 31.13 -28.82 2.69
N THR A 831 30.35 -29.83 3.06
CA THR A 831 30.48 -31.20 2.53
C THR A 831 29.55 -31.41 1.34
N GLY A 832 29.92 -32.28 0.41
CA GLY A 832 29.11 -32.67 -0.75
C GLY A 832 29.66 -32.16 -2.08
N SER A 833 28.83 -32.24 -3.12
CA SER A 833 29.18 -31.75 -4.45
C SER A 833 29.38 -30.24 -4.41
N PHE A 834 30.56 -29.77 -4.81
CA PHE A 834 30.96 -28.38 -4.77
C PHE A 834 31.30 -27.92 -6.19
N GLY A 835 30.81 -26.75 -6.58
CA GLY A 835 31.16 -26.11 -7.82
C GLY A 835 31.37 -24.62 -7.64
N TYR A 836 32.14 -24.02 -8.55
CA TYR A 836 32.36 -22.59 -8.59
C TYR A 836 32.46 -22.11 -10.03
N THR A 837 32.16 -20.83 -10.24
CA THR A 837 32.37 -20.09 -11.49
C THR A 837 32.94 -18.71 -11.16
N VAL A 838 33.33 -17.97 -12.19
CA VAL A 838 33.77 -16.57 -12.05
C VAL A 838 32.86 -15.69 -12.89
N ARG A 839 32.52 -14.52 -12.35
CA ARG A 839 31.76 -13.50 -13.07
C ARG A 839 32.36 -12.12 -12.91
N VAL A 840 32.02 -11.23 -13.84
CA VAL A 840 32.41 -9.82 -13.82
C VAL A 840 31.14 -8.96 -13.74
N LEU A 841 31.13 -8.01 -12.82
CA LEU A 841 30.02 -7.08 -12.57
C LEU A 841 30.50 -5.62 -12.63
N PRO A 842 29.66 -4.65 -13.03
CA PRO A 842 30.00 -3.24 -12.93
C PRO A 842 30.15 -2.80 -11.46
N LYS A 843 31.13 -1.94 -11.19
CA LYS A 843 31.39 -1.37 -9.87
C LYS A 843 31.56 0.15 -9.94
N HIS A 844 30.73 0.86 -9.19
CA HIS A 844 30.84 2.31 -9.01
C HIS A 844 30.16 2.74 -7.70
N ALA A 845 30.71 3.74 -7.01
CA ALA A 845 30.21 4.18 -5.70
C ALA A 845 28.77 4.74 -5.73
N GLY A 846 28.33 5.22 -6.90
CA GLY A 846 26.97 5.72 -7.16
C GLY A 846 25.91 4.64 -7.40
N LEU A 847 26.29 3.35 -7.51
CA LEU A 847 25.33 2.25 -7.67
C LEU A 847 24.78 1.79 -6.31
N ALA A 848 23.50 1.44 -6.27
CA ALA A 848 22.86 0.90 -5.06
C ALA A 848 23.02 -0.62 -4.92
N SER A 849 23.19 -1.34 -6.03
CA SER A 849 23.48 -2.78 -6.05
C SER A 849 24.41 -3.12 -7.22
N THR A 850 25.09 -4.25 -7.14
CA THR A 850 25.92 -4.79 -8.22
C THR A 850 25.10 -5.21 -9.45
N SER A 851 23.84 -5.59 -9.24
CA SER A 851 22.89 -5.91 -10.29
C SER A 851 22.25 -4.69 -10.95
N GLU A 852 22.48 -3.46 -10.48
CA GLU A 852 21.70 -2.28 -10.92
C GLU A 852 21.68 -2.08 -12.45
N LEU A 853 22.78 -2.37 -13.15
CA LEU A 853 22.87 -2.21 -14.61
C LEU A 853 22.29 -3.39 -15.41
N GLY A 854 21.99 -4.53 -14.78
CA GLY A 854 21.59 -5.75 -15.50
C GLY A 854 22.69 -6.28 -16.44
N LEU A 855 23.95 -6.08 -16.06
CA LEU A 855 25.12 -6.47 -16.84
C LEU A 855 25.98 -7.45 -16.03
N VAL A 856 26.21 -8.63 -16.58
CA VAL A 856 27.08 -9.68 -16.03
C VAL A 856 27.83 -10.37 -17.16
N ALA A 857 29.09 -10.74 -16.93
CA ALA A 857 29.85 -11.62 -17.83
C ALA A 857 30.34 -12.83 -17.02
N ASN A 858 29.79 -14.00 -17.32
CA ASN A 858 30.16 -15.26 -16.68
C ASN A 858 31.25 -15.99 -17.49
N ALA A 859 31.98 -16.89 -16.82
CA ALA A 859 33.03 -17.74 -17.40
C ALA A 859 32.53 -18.80 -18.38
#